data_AF-A0A1F5LA93-F1
#
_entry.id   AF-A0A1F5LA93-F1
#
_cell.length_a   1.000
_cell.length_b   1.000
_cell.length_c   1.000
_cell.angle_alpha   90.00
_cell.angle_beta   90.00
_cell.angle_gamma   90.00
#
_symmetry.space_group_name_H-M   'P 1'
#
loop_
_entity.id
_entity.type
_entity.pdbx_description
1 polymer ?
#
loop_
_entity_poly.entity_id
_entity_poly.type
_entity_poly.pdbx_seq_one_letter_code
_entity_poly.pdbx_strand_id
1 'polypeptide(L)'
;MNDEASRGFWARGLPPIRLPRPPAPNRGWRPVALRPPYLVALVCLMLTMLLCLEGLRQYSYREGGLFFFNDTDDVSAIQTFAYNYVPIIISLVLVLVWTVTDFDVLRLEPYFQLSRPEGAPASVLFINYNFGQTILTPINAARRHHWLVLWVSFVTLSIRMILPALQSTLFELREVTVIDYGSMKSWPNLVDLSTQTNWMSTQANNTVDSVLSTDEQLRRSRSAQYAVAPVEIPDSDLEESTTWTLDQTLYWAQVSCENVLIGDSLTVSIDDTDAEFPNITWNATGIDLEDAYGGANKCTLDFQYESVFFPQTDYLQVRYWEPVISDAAKESFPSRSQAFTASGCDPYDLYGMIIGVNATSSTSTSSSTPTSSSIQYSATGVAFACDILYHKAEAQVNMHSNSSIMSIKIDPTTTRTLTDAEFSIEHFQALLSQRAPYTSDLLFIRENATTGGRTVTELPVISQELGELQPLLVLDTSTVMTEAEFESKIERDVKQTFVLTLGRLFDPDTKPTIIPASRFSNQVAIAVVDFAAIWSELILVSAILAALYLLYTYRTRPIFLQSDPGSIGAMCSITADVFHPSNILAEPVAEFHQFSTRQLRRIFKKARCYWRPGPGGNRLEILAEDGSPVQLDENLQTHVDPMPHFLVIPFFLVEFLALAAVIILMGLVISSLLKDGRFRHLTQGDSSSFQVVLSFLPSVVASSVGSLCTSIHRNLSVLEPWVHLQRGNASARASLSLNYSSQSPFAIFFKSVRDRHVLLGLVSIACVVNMALTVVAGGLFTQQMATSTLATQDLTMNYSQSIFWQTDFAAQFTEYDLIQTSITSGVPMLPWTSPNQSFVPVHVKNSDADVTYGATTLGVGTTLDCQTLSTDALVHNETSGRQYWRYELFGNSSMECTAGMPPLKGKDEGIALSIHFLSPDDTEHSDICQTSTVLVVGRWDYLADTPITDDNTIALHCEPQAKLQDYSINFDEKGQIAWHNPVANTSITEGAMYDNATVSLGQFNKVFAAIPNSYVGNTTMRNGTYNVSSYDWAGFLVARLYQREDPDFDSLNPDLLMDMTQTVFQWVYSTYFSIWRNIYLEPLIEPIQATNATVTRSTWRMVPSAPSLAIALTIIVFDTIVVLLVFWTRRGRFRAPRMPRSIGAVIPWISHSQMLNDFADTHTWSSAKRHAHLTSLNKRYGFRMFMGADNRWRFAVDQEPETTKPPDARSGDSEPEGDKNTSIQLQEIRRPQSPTQL
;
A
#
# COMPACT_ATOMS: atom_id res chain seq x y z
N MET A 1 44.27 52.40 -15.89
CA MET A 1 45.45 53.24 -16.21
C MET A 1 46.61 52.30 -16.50
N ASN A 2 46.82 52.08 -17.80
CA ASN A 2 48.06 51.84 -18.57
C ASN A 2 49.08 50.80 -18.07
N ASP A 3 49.67 49.90 -18.87
CA ASP A 3 49.65 49.57 -20.31
C ASP A 3 50.38 48.20 -20.48
N GLU A 4 49.94 47.40 -21.48
CA GLU A 4 50.67 46.58 -22.48
C GLU A 4 52.04 45.88 -22.18
N ALA A 5 52.49 44.76 -22.79
CA ALA A 5 51.97 43.79 -23.77
C ALA A 5 52.98 42.62 -23.98
N SER A 6 52.45 41.49 -24.47
CA SER A 6 52.98 40.59 -25.53
C SER A 6 54.22 39.66 -25.37
N ARG A 7 54.00 38.47 -25.93
CA ARG A 7 54.81 37.25 -26.14
C ARG A 7 56.07 37.42 -27.02
N GLY A 8 57.03 36.50 -26.92
CA GLY A 8 58.04 36.24 -27.97
C GLY A 8 59.05 35.13 -27.64
N PHE A 9 59.37 34.28 -28.61
CA PHE A 9 59.98 32.94 -28.51
C PHE A 9 61.41 32.92 -29.13
N TRP A 10 62.25 31.95 -28.70
CA TRP A 10 63.55 31.48 -29.26
C TRP A 10 64.87 32.23 -28.96
N ALA A 11 65.75 31.58 -28.19
CA ALA A 11 67.19 31.45 -28.51
C ALA A 11 67.78 30.18 -27.87
N ARG A 12 68.45 29.36 -28.68
CA ARG A 12 69.11 28.08 -28.33
C ARG A 12 70.50 28.31 -27.73
N GLY A 13 70.92 27.41 -26.83
CA GLY A 13 72.23 26.77 -26.92
C GLY A 13 73.36 27.24 -25.99
N LEU A 14 73.35 26.78 -24.74
CA LEU A 14 74.55 26.54 -23.92
C LEU A 14 74.30 25.26 -23.10
N PRO A 15 75.22 24.27 -23.05
CA PRO A 15 75.01 23.07 -22.25
C PRO A 15 75.11 23.42 -20.76
N PRO A 16 74.13 23.07 -19.91
CA PRO A 16 74.32 23.24 -18.48
C PRO A 16 75.34 22.21 -18.01
N ILE A 17 76.41 22.71 -17.41
CA ILE A 17 77.36 21.97 -16.57
C ILE A 17 76.54 21.04 -15.67
N ARG A 18 76.70 19.71 -15.84
CA ARG A 18 76.16 18.72 -14.90
C ARG A 18 76.87 18.90 -13.57
N LEU A 19 76.35 19.78 -12.72
CA LEU A 19 76.55 19.66 -11.29
C LEU A 19 76.07 18.26 -10.89
N PRO A 20 76.84 17.49 -10.09
CA PRO A 20 76.36 16.23 -9.57
C PRO A 20 75.03 16.49 -8.86
N ARG A 21 73.96 15.84 -9.30
CA ARG A 21 72.70 15.84 -8.56
C ARG A 21 73.04 15.40 -7.13
N PRO A 22 72.66 16.15 -6.09
CA PRO A 22 72.78 15.65 -4.73
C PRO A 22 72.04 14.30 -4.66
N PRO A 23 72.57 13.31 -3.92
CA PRO A 23 71.91 12.02 -3.79
C PRO A 23 70.46 12.27 -3.38
N ALA A 24 69.52 11.65 -4.11
CA ALA A 24 68.10 11.76 -3.80
C ALA A 24 67.89 11.46 -2.30
N PRO A 25 67.21 12.33 -1.53
CA PRO A 25 67.00 12.07 -0.12
C PRO A 25 66.29 10.72 0.02
N ASN A 26 66.87 9.82 0.82
CA ASN A 26 66.29 8.52 1.15
C ASN A 26 64.81 8.74 1.53
N ARG A 27 63.88 8.28 0.69
CA ARG A 27 62.44 8.40 0.95
C ARG A 27 62.14 7.57 2.20
N GLY A 28 61.86 8.23 3.32
CA GLY A 28 61.50 7.55 4.57
C GLY A 28 60.28 6.65 4.39
N TRP A 29 60.17 5.64 5.26
CA TRP A 29 59.10 4.65 5.27
C TRP A 29 57.73 5.31 5.50
N ARG A 30 56.73 4.88 4.73
CA ARG A 30 55.33 5.28 4.89
C ARG A 30 54.44 4.03 4.87
N PRO A 31 53.39 4.00 5.72
CA PRO A 31 52.43 2.91 5.71
C PRO A 31 51.67 2.89 4.38
N VAL A 32 51.12 1.73 4.02
CA VAL A 32 50.41 1.53 2.75
C VAL A 32 49.25 2.52 2.60
N ALA A 33 48.54 2.82 3.68
CA ALA A 33 47.38 3.71 3.68
C ALA A 33 47.69 5.17 3.29
N LEU A 34 48.93 5.62 3.47
CA LEU A 34 49.36 6.99 3.13
C LEU A 34 50.12 7.06 1.80
N ARG A 35 50.20 5.95 1.05
CA ARG A 35 50.82 5.93 -0.27
C ARG A 35 49.81 6.33 -1.35
N PRO A 36 50.26 7.01 -2.43
CA PRO A 36 49.38 7.40 -3.53
C PRO A 36 48.46 6.32 -4.09
N PRO A 37 48.89 5.07 -4.38
CA PRO A 37 48.00 4.07 -4.98
C PRO A 37 46.79 3.74 -4.09
N TYR A 38 46.98 3.69 -2.77
CA TYR A 38 45.91 3.40 -1.83
C TYR A 38 44.92 4.58 -1.72
N LEU A 39 45.44 5.81 -1.59
CA LEU A 39 44.59 7.00 -1.52
C LEU A 39 43.81 7.24 -2.83
N VAL A 40 44.43 6.98 -3.98
CA VAL A 40 43.73 7.05 -5.28
C VAL A 40 42.64 5.98 -5.36
N ALA A 41 42.92 4.73 -4.96
CA ALA A 41 41.89 3.69 -4.91
C ALA A 41 40.73 4.04 -3.97
N LEU A 42 41.03 4.66 -2.81
CA LEU A 42 40.03 5.15 -1.86
C LEU A 42 39.17 6.28 -2.46
N VAL A 43 39.78 7.24 -3.16
CA VAL A 43 39.04 8.30 -3.88
C VAL A 43 38.14 7.70 -4.96
N CYS A 44 38.66 6.75 -5.76
CA CYS A 44 37.86 6.06 -6.77
C CYS A 44 36.66 5.33 -6.16
N LEU A 45 36.86 4.59 -5.06
CA LEU A 45 35.78 3.91 -4.33
C LEU A 45 34.68 4.89 -3.90
N MET A 46 35.04 5.99 -3.24
CA MET A 46 34.06 6.99 -2.79
C MET A 46 33.36 7.70 -3.94
N LEU A 47 34.07 7.98 -5.04
CA LEU A 47 33.49 8.58 -6.24
C LEU A 47 32.51 7.62 -6.93
N THR A 48 32.83 6.32 -6.99
CA THR A 48 31.90 5.31 -7.52
C THR A 48 30.64 5.19 -6.66
N MET A 49 30.76 5.23 -5.33
CA MET A 49 29.60 5.24 -4.44
C MET A 49 28.75 6.51 -4.62
N LEU A 50 29.40 7.67 -4.74
CA LEU A 50 28.71 8.95 -4.96
C LEU A 50 27.90 8.96 -6.26
N LEU A 51 28.50 8.54 -7.37
CA LEU A 51 27.82 8.48 -8.67
C LEU A 51 26.70 7.45 -8.70
N CYS A 52 26.87 6.31 -8.02
CA CYS A 52 25.84 5.28 -7.92
C CYS A 52 24.61 5.80 -7.15
N LEU A 53 24.83 6.44 -6.00
CA LEU A 53 23.75 7.01 -5.19
C LEU A 53 22.98 8.10 -5.94
N GLU A 54 23.69 9.04 -6.58
CA GLU A 54 23.04 10.10 -7.37
C GLU A 54 22.28 9.53 -8.59
N GLY A 55 22.84 8.51 -9.25
CA GLY A 55 22.17 7.82 -10.35
C GLY A 55 20.88 7.12 -9.92
N LEU A 56 20.92 6.39 -8.80
CA LEU A 56 19.75 5.73 -8.22
C LEU A 56 18.68 6.74 -7.79
N ARG A 57 19.11 7.86 -7.18
CA ARG A 57 18.21 8.95 -6.75
C ARG A 57 17.52 9.61 -7.93
N GLN A 58 18.26 9.97 -8.98
CA GLN A 58 17.69 10.56 -10.19
C GLN A 58 16.75 9.59 -10.93
N TYR A 59 17.09 8.30 -10.97
CA TYR A 59 16.23 7.29 -11.57
C TYR A 59 14.91 7.14 -10.79
N SER A 60 15.00 6.99 -9.46
CA SER A 60 13.83 6.89 -8.58
C SER A 60 12.95 8.14 -8.65
N TYR A 61 13.51 9.33 -8.88
CA TYR A 61 12.74 10.57 -9.04
C TYR A 61 11.98 10.64 -10.38
N ARG A 62 12.55 10.06 -11.46
CA ARG A 62 11.92 10.07 -12.79
C ARG A 62 10.82 9.03 -12.94
N GLU A 63 11.10 7.81 -12.48
CA GLU A 63 10.19 6.67 -12.65
C GLU A 63 9.26 6.48 -11.44
N GLY A 64 9.44 7.23 -10.35
CA GLY A 64 8.67 7.10 -9.11
C GLY A 64 9.12 5.96 -8.17
N GLY A 65 9.94 5.03 -8.67
CA GLY A 65 10.54 3.93 -7.92
C GLY A 65 11.64 3.19 -8.70
N LEU A 66 12.34 2.27 -8.04
CA LEU A 66 13.38 1.43 -8.64
C LEU A 66 12.81 0.12 -9.21
N PHE A 67 11.93 -0.51 -8.44
CA PHE A 67 11.25 -1.76 -8.76
C PHE A 67 9.82 -1.69 -8.23
N PHE A 68 8.86 -2.22 -8.99
CA PHE A 68 7.42 -2.20 -8.71
C PHE A 68 6.92 -3.61 -8.39
N PHE A 69 5.99 -3.70 -7.44
CA PHE A 69 5.35 -4.90 -6.93
C PHE A 69 3.85 -4.64 -6.77
N ASN A 70 3.01 -5.67 -6.90
CA ASN A 70 1.56 -5.50 -6.72
C ASN A 70 1.20 -5.34 -5.24
N ASP A 71 1.71 -6.22 -4.38
CA ASP A 71 1.59 -6.10 -2.91
C ASP A 71 2.96 -6.19 -2.21
N THR A 72 3.01 -5.73 -0.96
CA THR A 72 4.13 -5.94 -0.04
C THR A 72 4.43 -7.41 0.25
N ASP A 73 3.43 -8.29 0.14
CA ASP A 73 3.62 -9.73 0.34
C ASP A 73 4.34 -10.42 -0.85
N ASP A 74 4.37 -9.79 -2.03
CA ASP A 74 5.09 -10.27 -3.22
C ASP A 74 6.61 -10.03 -3.13
N VAL A 75 7.06 -9.25 -2.14
CA VAL A 75 8.48 -8.93 -1.97
C VAL A 75 9.22 -10.15 -1.41
N SER A 76 10.00 -10.81 -2.26
CA SER A 76 10.77 -12.00 -1.87
C SER A 76 11.75 -11.72 -0.73
N ALA A 77 12.05 -12.73 0.09
CA ALA A 77 13.02 -12.60 1.19
C ALA A 77 14.41 -12.11 0.73
N ILE A 78 14.81 -12.44 -0.51
CA ILE A 78 16.08 -12.00 -1.10
C ILE A 78 16.03 -10.50 -1.44
N GLN A 79 14.92 -10.02 -2.00
CA GLN A 79 14.72 -8.58 -2.26
C GLN A 79 14.65 -7.80 -0.94
N THR A 80 13.95 -8.34 0.07
CA THR A 80 13.90 -7.78 1.42
C THR A 80 15.28 -7.68 2.06
N PHE A 81 16.13 -8.69 1.87
CA PHE A 81 17.53 -8.63 2.30
C PHE A 81 18.33 -7.58 1.52
N ALA A 82 18.13 -7.51 0.20
CA ALA A 82 18.87 -6.62 -0.68
C ALA A 82 18.65 -5.14 -0.33
N TYR A 83 17.39 -4.70 -0.21
CA TYR A 83 17.11 -3.29 0.07
C TYR A 83 17.44 -2.88 1.51
N ASN A 84 17.26 -3.77 2.50
CA ASN A 84 17.53 -3.44 3.91
C ASN A 84 19.03 -3.45 4.28
N TYR A 85 19.83 -4.39 3.75
CA TYR A 85 21.18 -4.64 4.28
C TYR A 85 22.33 -4.30 3.34
N VAL A 86 22.16 -4.39 2.01
CA VAL A 86 23.25 -4.20 1.05
C VAL A 86 23.89 -2.79 1.13
N PRO A 87 23.12 -1.69 1.19
CA PRO A 87 23.69 -0.34 1.34
C PRO A 87 24.54 -0.21 2.60
N ILE A 88 24.08 -0.79 3.71
CA ILE A 88 24.80 -0.76 4.99
C ILE A 88 26.12 -1.53 4.86
N ILE A 89 26.10 -2.72 4.26
CA ILE A 89 27.30 -3.55 4.06
C ILE A 89 28.34 -2.79 3.22
N ILE A 90 27.93 -2.16 2.11
CA ILE A 90 28.83 -1.36 1.26
C ILE A 90 29.42 -0.19 2.07
N SER A 91 28.60 0.50 2.88
CA SER A 91 29.08 1.58 3.75
C SER A 91 30.12 1.11 4.78
N LEU A 92 29.94 -0.10 5.35
CA LEU A 92 30.87 -0.67 6.31
C LEU A 92 32.19 -1.07 5.66
N VAL A 93 32.18 -1.51 4.40
CA VAL A 93 33.42 -1.72 3.63
C VAL A 93 34.19 -0.41 3.51
N LEU A 94 33.50 0.70 3.22
CA LEU A 94 34.12 2.02 3.20
C LEU A 94 34.65 2.43 4.58
N VAL A 95 33.90 2.21 5.66
CA VAL A 95 34.35 2.45 7.04
C VAL A 95 35.64 1.67 7.33
N LEU A 96 35.70 0.40 6.94
CA LEU A 96 36.88 -0.44 7.14
C LEU A 96 38.12 0.10 6.43
N VAL A 97 37.98 0.47 5.16
CA VAL A 97 39.10 1.04 4.39
C VAL A 97 39.49 2.41 4.96
N TRP A 98 38.53 3.28 5.27
CA TRP A 98 38.79 4.60 5.85
C TRP A 98 39.49 4.52 7.22
N THR A 99 39.05 3.62 8.11
CA THR A 99 39.61 3.51 9.47
C THR A 99 41.08 3.13 9.50
N VAL A 100 41.61 2.42 8.49
CA VAL A 100 43.05 2.17 8.35
C VAL A 100 43.80 3.48 8.09
N THR A 101 43.24 4.34 7.24
CA THR A 101 43.80 5.66 6.92
C THR A 101 43.79 6.57 8.14
N ASP A 102 42.62 6.72 8.79
CA ASP A 102 42.46 7.50 10.02
C ASP A 102 43.49 7.07 11.08
N PHE A 103 43.57 5.77 11.33
CA PHE A 103 44.47 5.21 12.30
C PHE A 103 45.94 5.59 12.05
N ASP A 104 46.42 5.46 10.81
CA ASP A 104 47.79 5.81 10.46
C ASP A 104 48.06 7.32 10.51
N VAL A 105 47.10 8.16 10.12
CA VAL A 105 47.21 9.64 10.24
C VAL A 105 47.35 10.03 11.71
N LEU A 106 46.44 9.57 12.58
CA LEU A 106 46.40 9.95 13.99
C LEU A 106 47.63 9.45 14.77
N ARG A 107 48.14 8.26 14.43
CA ARG A 107 49.30 7.66 15.07
C ARG A 107 50.61 8.29 14.63
N LEU A 108 50.75 8.64 13.35
CA LEU A 108 52.03 9.11 12.79
C LEU A 108 52.21 10.63 12.84
N GLU A 109 51.16 11.42 13.11
CA GLU A 109 51.26 12.89 13.16
C GLU A 109 52.44 13.41 14.03
N PRO A 110 52.72 12.88 15.24
CA PRO A 110 53.87 13.35 16.02
C PRO A 110 55.21 13.16 15.31
N TYR A 111 55.38 12.06 14.56
CA TYR A 111 56.61 11.79 13.81
C TYR A 111 56.76 12.70 12.59
N PHE A 112 55.66 13.01 11.90
CA PHE A 112 55.67 13.98 10.80
C PHE A 112 56.01 15.39 11.30
N GLN A 113 55.53 15.79 12.48
CA GLN A 113 55.87 17.08 13.07
C GLN A 113 57.35 17.15 13.48
N LEU A 114 57.88 16.11 14.11
CA LEU A 114 59.30 16.03 14.48
C LEU A 114 60.23 16.06 13.25
N SER A 115 59.78 15.58 12.09
CA SER A 115 60.59 15.56 10.86
C SER A 115 60.75 16.90 10.15
N ARG A 116 60.12 17.98 10.63
CA ARG A 116 60.21 19.31 10.01
C ARG A 116 61.62 19.89 10.17
N PRO A 117 62.17 20.54 9.13
CA PRO A 117 63.51 21.14 9.21
C PRO A 117 63.56 22.32 10.19
N GLU A 118 62.45 23.03 10.38
CA GLU A 118 62.31 24.19 11.29
C GLU A 118 62.24 23.79 12.79
N GLY A 119 62.26 22.50 13.09
CA GLY A 119 62.02 21.98 14.43
C GLY A 119 60.54 21.90 14.80
N ALA A 120 60.24 21.37 15.99
CA ALA A 120 58.89 21.18 16.50
C ALA A 120 58.82 21.48 18.01
N PRO A 121 57.68 21.94 18.55
CA PRO A 121 57.56 22.13 19.99
C PRO A 121 57.69 20.78 20.72
N ALA A 122 58.38 20.75 21.86
CA ALA A 122 58.60 19.52 22.64
C ALA A 122 57.29 18.91 23.17
N SER A 123 56.22 19.70 23.24
CA SER A 123 54.87 19.24 23.53
C SER A 123 54.37 18.14 22.57
N VAL A 124 54.91 18.08 21.33
CA VAL A 124 54.61 17.08 20.30
C VAL A 124 54.94 15.65 20.76
N LEU A 125 56.00 15.48 21.55
CA LEU A 125 56.40 14.17 22.09
C LEU A 125 55.32 13.56 22.99
N PHE A 126 54.47 14.40 23.61
CA PHE A 126 53.41 14.00 24.53
C PHE A 126 52.01 14.01 23.89
N ILE A 127 51.95 14.14 22.56
CA ILE A 127 50.68 14.13 21.82
C ILE A 127 50.20 12.70 21.65
N ASN A 128 48.89 12.52 21.84
CA ASN A 128 48.18 11.29 21.57
C ASN A 128 46.78 11.63 21.05
N TYR A 129 46.53 11.27 19.79
CA TYR A 129 45.20 11.34 19.18
C TYR A 129 44.54 9.96 19.03
N ASN A 130 45.33 8.90 18.85
CA ASN A 130 44.83 7.55 18.60
C ASN A 130 44.06 6.92 19.79
N PHE A 131 44.34 7.36 21.02
CA PHE A 131 43.74 6.80 22.25
C PHE A 131 42.73 7.76 22.91
N GLY A 132 42.40 8.88 22.27
CA GLY A 132 41.29 9.74 22.71
C GLY A 132 39.94 9.11 22.38
N GLN A 133 38.89 9.45 23.13
CA GLN A 133 37.52 9.13 22.70
C GLN A 133 37.26 9.81 21.35
N THR A 134 36.65 9.09 20.40
CA THR A 134 36.41 9.51 19.01
C THR A 134 35.77 10.90 18.88
N ILE A 135 34.96 11.31 19.86
CA ILE A 135 34.29 12.61 19.89
C ILE A 135 35.22 13.75 20.38
N LEU A 136 36.18 13.45 21.26
CA LEU A 136 37.08 14.44 21.87
C LEU A 136 38.32 14.72 21.01
N THR A 137 38.65 13.85 20.04
CA THR A 137 39.81 14.03 19.15
C THR A 137 39.72 15.28 18.27
N PRO A 138 38.61 15.62 17.59
CA PRO A 138 38.53 16.85 16.79
C PRO A 138 38.64 18.12 17.66
N ILE A 139 38.01 18.14 18.84
CA ILE A 139 38.09 19.26 19.78
C ILE A 139 39.53 19.49 20.25
N ASN A 140 40.24 18.41 20.59
CA ASN A 140 41.64 18.49 21.01
C ASN A 140 42.59 18.85 19.86
N ALA A 141 42.26 18.47 18.62
CA ALA A 141 43.01 18.87 17.43
C ALA A 141 42.79 20.37 17.11
N ALA A 142 41.55 20.86 17.24
CA ALA A 142 41.18 22.27 17.08
C ALA A 142 41.96 23.15 18.05
N ARG A 143 41.94 22.81 19.35
CA ARG A 143 42.66 23.53 20.41
C ARG A 143 44.18 23.57 20.21
N ARG A 144 44.74 22.64 19.44
CA ARG A 144 46.18 22.55 19.15
C ARG A 144 46.53 23.07 17.75
N HIS A 145 45.56 23.62 17.01
CA HIS A 145 45.73 24.09 15.63
C HIS A 145 46.26 23.01 14.65
N HIS A 146 45.93 21.74 14.89
CA HIS A 146 46.31 20.64 14.01
C HIS A 146 45.19 20.37 13.00
N TRP A 147 45.08 21.24 11.99
CA TRP A 147 44.00 21.24 11.01
C TRP A 147 43.83 19.93 10.22
N LEU A 148 44.94 19.26 9.85
CA LEU A 148 44.89 17.97 9.16
C LEU A 148 44.19 16.90 10.01
N VAL A 149 44.57 16.80 11.28
CA VAL A 149 44.01 15.83 12.24
C VAL A 149 42.57 16.16 12.55
N LEU A 150 42.24 17.45 12.68
CA LEU A 150 40.86 17.91 12.86
C LEU A 150 39.97 17.43 11.73
N TRP A 151 40.41 17.61 10.48
CA TRP A 151 39.59 17.32 9.31
C TRP A 151 39.40 15.81 9.09
N VAL A 152 40.48 15.03 9.25
CA VAL A 152 40.38 13.56 9.22
C VAL A 152 39.50 13.04 10.36
N SER A 153 39.63 13.57 11.58
CA SER A 153 38.82 13.13 12.73
C SER A 153 37.34 13.46 12.54
N PHE A 154 37.01 14.61 11.94
CA PHE A 154 35.63 14.99 11.63
C PHE A 154 35.02 14.05 10.59
N VAL A 155 35.72 13.79 9.49
CA VAL A 155 35.26 12.84 8.45
C VAL A 155 35.13 11.42 9.02
N THR A 156 36.06 10.99 9.87
CA THR A 156 35.98 9.70 10.58
C THR A 156 34.72 9.60 11.43
N LEU A 157 34.33 10.67 12.15
CA LEU A 157 33.10 10.70 12.93
C LEU A 157 31.87 10.51 12.01
N SER A 158 31.80 11.26 10.92
CA SER A 158 30.68 11.20 9.97
C SER A 158 30.58 9.86 9.26
N ILE A 159 31.68 9.34 8.69
CA ILE A 159 31.70 8.05 8.00
C ILE A 159 31.40 6.90 8.96
N ARG A 160 31.85 6.97 10.21
CA ARG A 160 31.72 5.85 11.15
C ARG A 160 30.39 5.81 11.90
N MET A 161 29.83 6.97 12.26
CA MET A 161 28.62 7.04 13.09
C MET A 161 27.37 7.33 12.27
N ILE A 162 27.47 8.15 11.23
CA ILE A 162 26.30 8.70 10.52
C ILE A 162 26.07 7.96 9.20
N LEU A 163 27.12 7.70 8.41
CA LEU A 163 26.97 7.09 7.09
C LEU A 163 26.26 5.73 7.12
N PRO A 164 26.61 4.74 7.98
CA PRO A 164 25.90 3.46 8.00
C PRO A 164 24.43 3.60 8.42
N ALA A 165 24.13 4.57 9.28
CA ALA A 165 22.76 4.86 9.72
C ALA A 165 21.92 5.53 8.63
N LEU A 166 22.50 6.43 7.83
CA LEU A 166 21.83 6.95 6.63
C LEU A 166 21.60 5.86 5.58
N GLN A 167 22.55 4.93 5.45
CA GLN A 167 22.42 3.83 4.49
C GLN A 167 21.37 2.80 4.92
N SER A 168 21.05 2.69 6.21
CA SER A 168 19.91 1.88 6.67
C SER A 168 18.54 2.45 6.32
N THR A 169 18.47 3.74 5.99
CA THR A 169 17.23 4.43 5.60
C THR A 169 17.24 4.80 4.13
N LEU A 170 18.15 4.23 3.32
CA LEU A 170 18.34 4.66 1.94
C LEU A 170 17.15 4.27 1.04
N PHE A 171 16.59 3.09 1.28
CA PHE A 171 15.48 2.56 0.49
C PHE A 171 14.24 2.40 1.37
N GLU A 172 13.09 2.81 0.85
CA GLU A 172 11.77 2.65 1.47
C GLU A 172 10.78 2.00 0.51
N LEU A 173 9.73 1.40 1.07
CA LEU A 173 8.58 0.96 0.29
C LEU A 173 7.60 2.13 0.17
N ARG A 174 7.21 2.46 -1.05
CA ARG A 174 6.37 3.60 -1.38
C ARG A 174 5.21 3.15 -2.27
N GLU A 175 4.00 3.59 -1.98
CA GLU A 175 2.87 3.41 -2.89
C GLU A 175 3.00 4.35 -4.09
N VAL A 176 2.87 3.80 -5.30
CA VAL A 176 2.96 4.50 -6.58
C VAL A 176 1.80 4.07 -7.46
N THR A 177 1.10 5.03 -8.06
CA THR A 177 0.08 4.77 -9.07
C THR A 177 0.75 4.49 -10.41
N VAL A 178 0.62 3.26 -10.90
CA VAL A 178 1.13 2.85 -12.22
C VAL A 178 0.00 2.92 -13.23
N ILE A 179 0.29 3.51 -14.40
CA ILE A 179 -0.62 3.61 -15.53
C ILE A 179 -0.19 2.57 -16.56
N ASP A 180 -1.01 1.57 -16.79
CA ASP A 180 -0.83 0.58 -17.85
C ASP A 180 -1.82 0.84 -18.99
N TYR A 181 -1.39 0.63 -20.24
CA TYR A 181 -2.23 0.83 -21.41
C TYR A 181 -2.74 -0.52 -21.89
N GLY A 182 -4.03 -0.77 -21.69
CA GLY A 182 -4.74 -1.96 -22.12
C GLY A 182 -5.78 -1.67 -23.20
N SER A 183 -6.59 -2.69 -23.46
CA SER A 183 -7.76 -2.60 -24.33
C SER A 183 -8.92 -3.34 -23.73
N MET A 184 -10.13 -2.78 -23.82
CA MET A 184 -11.37 -3.39 -23.37
C MET A 184 -12.29 -3.66 -24.55
N LYS A 185 -13.14 -4.67 -24.42
CA LYS A 185 -14.21 -4.96 -25.37
C LYS A 185 -15.47 -4.21 -24.97
N SER A 186 -16.12 -3.56 -25.92
CA SER A 186 -17.38 -2.85 -25.71
C SER A 186 -18.35 -3.06 -26.87
N TRP A 187 -19.65 -2.93 -26.60
CA TRP A 187 -20.73 -3.03 -27.58
C TRP A 187 -21.45 -1.68 -27.74
N PRO A 188 -20.86 -0.72 -28.47
CA PRO A 188 -21.40 0.64 -28.60
C PRO A 188 -22.53 0.78 -29.63
N ASN A 189 -22.73 -0.23 -30.48
CA ASN A 189 -23.73 -0.17 -31.55
C ASN A 189 -25.13 -0.43 -30.99
N LEU A 190 -26.10 0.37 -31.44
CA LEU A 190 -27.52 0.13 -31.19
C LEU A 190 -28.07 -0.87 -32.19
N VAL A 191 -29.11 -1.61 -31.79
CA VAL A 191 -29.90 -2.47 -32.69
C VAL A 191 -30.54 -1.64 -33.82
N ASP A 192 -30.87 -2.29 -34.94
CA ASP A 192 -31.45 -1.61 -36.10
C ASP A 192 -32.81 -0.97 -35.79
N LEU A 193 -33.17 0.08 -36.53
CA LEU A 193 -34.40 0.86 -36.31
C LEU A 193 -35.67 0.00 -36.29
N SER A 194 -35.75 -1.05 -37.12
CA SER A 194 -36.96 -1.89 -37.16
C SER A 194 -37.09 -2.74 -35.89
N THR A 195 -35.97 -3.23 -35.37
CA THR A 195 -35.90 -3.92 -34.08
C THR A 195 -36.18 -2.97 -32.92
N GLN A 196 -35.66 -1.74 -32.94
CA GLN A 196 -35.99 -0.70 -31.95
C GLN A 196 -37.50 -0.45 -31.90
N THR A 197 -38.13 -0.22 -33.06
CA THR A 197 -39.57 0.01 -33.19
C THR A 197 -40.39 -1.17 -32.67
N ASN A 198 -40.06 -2.39 -33.11
CA ASN A 198 -40.76 -3.59 -32.67
C ASN A 198 -40.66 -3.76 -31.15
N TRP A 199 -39.46 -3.65 -30.58
CA TRP A 199 -39.24 -3.78 -29.14
C TRP A 199 -40.02 -2.76 -28.32
N MET A 200 -39.99 -1.47 -28.72
CA MET A 200 -40.74 -0.41 -28.05
C MET A 200 -42.26 -0.64 -28.14
N SER A 201 -42.76 -1.10 -29.29
CA SER A 201 -44.19 -1.41 -29.48
C SER A 201 -44.67 -2.59 -28.64
N THR A 202 -43.85 -3.65 -28.52
CA THR A 202 -44.16 -4.80 -27.68
C THR A 202 -44.16 -4.43 -26.20
N GLN A 203 -43.20 -3.62 -25.77
CA GLN A 203 -43.10 -3.18 -24.38
C GLN A 203 -44.29 -2.30 -23.99
N ALA A 204 -44.75 -1.43 -24.90
CA ALA A 204 -45.85 -0.53 -24.64
C ALA A 204 -47.24 -1.21 -24.58
N ASN A 205 -47.38 -2.43 -25.12
CA ASN A 205 -48.58 -3.26 -24.97
C ASN A 205 -48.64 -4.06 -23.66
N ASN A 206 -47.50 -4.23 -22.97
CA ASN A 206 -47.45 -4.91 -21.67
C ASN A 206 -47.80 -3.92 -20.55
N THR A 207 -49.09 -3.88 -20.18
CA THR A 207 -49.69 -2.90 -19.27
C THR A 207 -49.29 -3.01 -17.79
N VAL A 208 -48.59 -4.06 -17.39
CA VAL A 208 -48.33 -4.39 -15.97
C VAL A 208 -46.99 -3.81 -15.44
N ASP A 209 -46.04 -3.50 -16.34
CA ASP A 209 -44.66 -3.14 -15.97
C ASP A 209 -44.48 -1.73 -15.36
N SER A 210 -45.45 -0.83 -15.50
CA SER A 210 -45.26 0.61 -15.20
C SER A 210 -45.63 1.04 -13.78
N VAL A 211 -46.21 0.15 -12.97
CA VAL A 211 -46.86 0.53 -11.71
C VAL A 211 -45.90 0.50 -10.49
N LEU A 212 -44.70 -0.04 -10.64
CA LEU A 212 -43.88 -0.44 -9.49
C LEU A 212 -42.65 0.47 -9.19
N SER A 213 -42.42 1.56 -9.90
CA SER A 213 -41.14 2.29 -9.80
C SER A 213 -41.15 3.50 -8.84
N THR A 214 -41.37 3.26 -7.55
CA THR A 214 -40.96 4.22 -6.49
C THR A 214 -39.59 3.90 -5.89
N ASP A 215 -39.02 2.72 -6.18
CA ASP A 215 -37.72 2.35 -5.62
C ASP A 215 -36.54 3.00 -6.37
N GLU A 216 -35.74 3.79 -5.65
CA GLU A 216 -34.55 4.51 -6.12
C GLU A 216 -33.49 3.56 -6.73
N GLN A 217 -33.59 2.26 -6.44
CA GLN A 217 -32.65 1.23 -6.86
C GLN A 217 -32.94 0.64 -8.24
N LEU A 218 -34.22 0.56 -8.64
CA LEU A 218 -34.66 0.18 -9.98
C LEU A 218 -34.21 1.18 -11.05
N ARG A 219 -33.81 2.39 -10.63
CA ARG A 219 -33.41 3.52 -11.50
C ARG A 219 -31.93 3.54 -11.85
N ARG A 220 -31.13 2.58 -11.36
CA ARG A 220 -29.68 2.56 -11.60
C ARG A 220 -29.32 1.68 -12.80
N SER A 221 -29.31 2.28 -13.97
CA SER A 221 -28.33 1.88 -15.00
C SER A 221 -26.90 2.13 -14.44
N ARG A 222 -25.84 1.72 -15.14
CA ARG A 222 -24.44 2.03 -14.76
C ARG A 222 -24.23 3.51 -14.38
N SER A 223 -25.07 4.39 -14.91
CA SER A 223 -25.24 5.79 -14.50
C SER A 223 -26.72 6.19 -14.45
N ALA A 224 -27.12 6.98 -13.44
CA ALA A 224 -28.49 7.50 -13.35
C ALA A 224 -28.78 8.62 -14.37
N GLN A 225 -27.74 9.19 -15.00
CA GLN A 225 -27.84 10.37 -15.86
C GLN A 225 -27.52 10.10 -17.33
N TYR A 226 -26.74 9.05 -17.62
CA TYR A 226 -26.22 8.78 -18.97
C TYR A 226 -26.35 7.30 -19.30
N ALA A 227 -26.81 6.98 -20.51
CA ALA A 227 -26.70 5.65 -21.06
C ALA A 227 -25.31 5.43 -21.64
N VAL A 228 -24.70 4.30 -21.26
CA VAL A 228 -23.31 3.95 -21.61
C VAL A 228 -23.28 2.51 -22.11
N ALA A 229 -22.53 2.28 -23.18
CA ALA A 229 -22.35 0.96 -23.74
C ALA A 229 -21.74 -0.03 -22.73
N PRO A 230 -22.16 -1.31 -22.75
CA PRO A 230 -21.58 -2.33 -21.87
C PRO A 230 -20.11 -2.60 -22.25
N VAL A 231 -19.33 -3.02 -21.25
CA VAL A 231 -17.91 -3.37 -21.39
C VAL A 231 -17.61 -4.68 -20.69
N GLU A 232 -16.73 -5.48 -21.29
CA GLU A 232 -16.21 -6.71 -20.70
C GLU A 232 -14.97 -6.38 -19.86
N ILE A 233 -14.97 -6.80 -18.60
CA ILE A 233 -13.82 -6.65 -17.71
C ILE A 233 -12.95 -7.90 -17.82
N PRO A 234 -11.64 -7.78 -18.08
CA PRO A 234 -10.76 -8.95 -18.18
C PRO A 234 -10.74 -9.78 -16.89
N ASP A 235 -10.94 -11.11 -17.00
CA ASP A 235 -11.03 -12.05 -15.87
C ASP A 235 -9.77 -12.05 -14.95
N SER A 236 -8.62 -11.58 -15.45
CA SER A 236 -7.37 -11.51 -14.68
C SER A 236 -7.31 -10.34 -13.67
N ASP A 237 -8.25 -9.40 -13.73
CA ASP A 237 -8.12 -8.08 -13.09
C ASP A 237 -9.28 -7.69 -12.17
N LEU A 238 -9.94 -8.67 -11.54
CA LEU A 238 -11.04 -8.47 -10.58
C LEU A 238 -10.61 -7.83 -9.22
N GLU A 239 -9.38 -7.30 -9.11
CA GLU A 239 -8.91 -6.61 -7.92
C GLU A 239 -9.45 -5.16 -7.85
N GLU A 240 -10.02 -4.78 -6.69
CA GLU A 240 -10.72 -3.49 -6.47
C GLU A 240 -9.84 -2.24 -6.60
N SER A 241 -8.51 -2.36 -6.39
CA SER A 241 -7.58 -1.23 -6.48
C SER A 241 -7.31 -0.77 -7.91
N THR A 242 -7.87 -1.47 -8.90
CA THR A 242 -7.73 -1.13 -10.31
C THR A 242 -8.88 -0.25 -10.77
N THR A 243 -8.53 0.92 -11.31
CA THR A 243 -9.48 1.81 -11.98
C THR A 243 -9.14 1.87 -13.45
N TRP A 244 -10.17 1.82 -14.28
CA TRP A 244 -10.07 1.84 -15.73
C TRP A 244 -10.62 3.14 -16.24
N THR A 245 -9.90 3.76 -17.15
CA THR A 245 -10.32 4.97 -17.86
C THR A 245 -10.35 4.67 -19.34
N LEU A 246 -11.50 4.93 -19.97
CA LEU A 246 -11.72 4.67 -21.39
C LEU A 246 -12.67 5.68 -22.00
N ASP A 247 -12.55 5.88 -23.31
CA ASP A 247 -13.39 6.82 -24.04
C ASP A 247 -14.61 6.10 -24.62
N GLN A 248 -15.80 6.62 -24.31
CA GLN A 248 -17.07 6.02 -24.70
C GLN A 248 -18.07 7.06 -25.16
N THR A 249 -18.98 6.65 -26.05
CA THR A 249 -20.14 7.46 -26.45
C THR A 249 -21.21 7.36 -25.37
N LEU A 250 -21.65 8.52 -24.89
CA LEU A 250 -22.76 8.67 -23.95
C LEU A 250 -23.99 9.21 -24.64
N TYR A 251 -25.14 8.89 -24.07
CA TYR A 251 -26.43 9.38 -24.51
C TYR A 251 -27.26 9.85 -23.32
N TRP A 252 -27.96 10.97 -23.47
CA TRP A 252 -28.88 11.48 -22.46
C TRP A 252 -30.00 12.31 -23.11
N ALA A 253 -31.09 12.49 -22.37
CA ALA A 253 -32.17 13.39 -22.75
C ALA A 253 -32.11 14.68 -21.90
N GLN A 254 -32.52 15.80 -22.48
CA GLN A 254 -32.69 17.06 -21.80
C GLN A 254 -34.10 17.58 -22.08
N VAL A 255 -34.85 17.88 -21.04
CA VAL A 255 -36.21 18.42 -21.15
C VAL A 255 -36.14 19.92 -20.90
N SER A 256 -36.78 20.72 -21.74
CA SER A 256 -36.93 22.17 -21.59
C SER A 256 -38.41 22.51 -21.65
N CYS A 257 -38.96 23.00 -20.54
CA CYS A 257 -40.38 23.34 -20.42
C CYS A 257 -40.60 24.86 -20.45
N GLU A 258 -41.72 25.28 -21.03
CA GLU A 258 -42.22 26.66 -21.02
C GLU A 258 -43.64 26.69 -20.46
N ASN A 259 -43.92 27.69 -19.62
CA ASN A 259 -45.18 27.79 -18.90
C ASN A 259 -46.19 28.55 -19.75
N VAL A 260 -47.41 28.08 -19.77
CA VAL A 260 -48.51 28.60 -20.57
C VAL A 260 -49.58 29.13 -19.63
N LEU A 261 -49.81 30.45 -19.68
CA LEU A 261 -50.78 31.10 -18.82
C LEU A 261 -52.20 30.72 -19.24
N ILE A 262 -52.85 29.90 -18.41
CA ILE A 262 -54.28 29.63 -18.52
C ILE A 262 -55.03 30.81 -17.87
N GLY A 263 -55.72 31.61 -18.67
CA GLY A 263 -56.62 32.66 -18.17
C GLY A 263 -57.88 32.07 -17.52
N ASP A 264 -58.98 32.83 -17.49
CA ASP A 264 -60.30 32.37 -17.01
C ASP A 264 -60.97 31.31 -17.94
N SER A 265 -60.22 30.65 -18.83
CA SER A 265 -60.72 29.74 -19.87
C SER A 265 -60.92 28.28 -19.41
N LEU A 266 -60.55 27.94 -18.17
CA LEU A 266 -60.74 26.60 -17.62
C LEU A 266 -62.14 26.46 -16.99
N THR A 267 -62.93 25.53 -17.52
CA THR A 267 -64.26 25.19 -16.99
C THR A 267 -64.28 23.79 -16.41
N VAL A 268 -64.92 23.62 -15.25
CA VAL A 268 -65.07 22.34 -14.56
C VAL A 268 -66.54 22.06 -14.34
N SER A 269 -67.04 20.94 -14.87
CA SER A 269 -68.42 20.50 -14.74
C SER A 269 -68.50 19.08 -14.18
N ILE A 270 -69.44 18.86 -13.27
CA ILE A 270 -69.81 17.53 -12.78
C ILE A 270 -71.14 17.15 -13.41
N ASP A 271 -71.20 15.98 -14.07
CA ASP A 271 -72.42 15.43 -14.64
C ASP A 271 -73.12 14.57 -13.59
N ASP A 272 -74.10 15.15 -12.91
CA ASP A 272 -74.87 14.53 -11.82
C ASP A 272 -76.02 13.71 -12.43
N THR A 273 -75.67 12.56 -13.00
CA THR A 273 -76.65 11.50 -13.29
C THR A 273 -76.76 10.60 -12.05
N ASP A 274 -77.89 9.92 -11.81
CA ASP A 274 -78.16 9.04 -10.65
C ASP A 274 -77.20 7.82 -10.50
N ALA A 275 -75.97 7.89 -11.01
CA ALA A 275 -74.89 6.93 -10.89
C ALA A 275 -74.25 6.98 -9.49
N GLU A 276 -73.76 5.82 -9.04
CA GLU A 276 -73.10 5.63 -7.73
C GLU A 276 -71.82 6.48 -7.58
N PHE A 277 -71.25 6.95 -8.70
CA PHE A 277 -70.13 7.90 -8.78
C PHE A 277 -70.32 8.85 -9.97
N PRO A 278 -70.45 10.19 -9.78
CA PRO A 278 -70.61 11.14 -10.88
C PRO A 278 -69.29 11.42 -11.60
N ASN A 279 -69.34 11.73 -12.91
CA ASN A 279 -68.14 12.08 -13.69
C ASN A 279 -67.85 13.58 -13.60
N ILE A 280 -66.59 13.94 -13.37
CA ILE A 280 -66.08 15.31 -13.43
C ILE A 280 -65.28 15.49 -14.72
N THR A 281 -65.59 16.58 -15.42
CA THR A 281 -65.00 16.94 -16.71
C THR A 281 -64.33 18.30 -16.60
N TRP A 282 -63.10 18.39 -17.11
CA TRP A 282 -62.35 19.63 -17.25
C TRP A 282 -62.20 19.95 -18.73
N ASN A 283 -62.56 21.18 -19.10
CA ASN A 283 -62.46 21.64 -20.47
C ASN A 283 -61.83 23.05 -20.50
N ALA A 284 -60.74 23.19 -21.23
CA ALA A 284 -60.11 24.46 -21.56
C ALA A 284 -59.90 24.53 -23.08
N THR A 285 -60.36 25.61 -23.71
CA THR A 285 -60.23 25.82 -25.16
C THR A 285 -59.47 27.09 -25.48
N GLY A 286 -58.72 27.10 -26.58
CA GLY A 286 -58.01 28.26 -27.09
C GLY A 286 -56.85 28.74 -26.23
N ILE A 287 -56.08 27.83 -25.64
CA ILE A 287 -54.84 28.15 -24.91
C ILE A 287 -53.78 28.61 -25.93
N ASP A 288 -53.29 29.84 -25.78
CA ASP A 288 -52.31 30.47 -26.70
C ASP A 288 -50.90 30.03 -26.30
N LEU A 289 -50.21 29.31 -27.19
CA LEU A 289 -48.81 28.94 -27.01
C LEU A 289 -47.95 30.09 -27.58
N GLU A 290 -47.11 30.70 -26.74
CA GLU A 290 -46.13 31.68 -27.24
C GLU A 290 -45.19 30.96 -28.21
N ASP A 291 -45.13 31.44 -29.45
CA ASP A 291 -44.48 30.76 -30.57
C ASP A 291 -42.95 30.81 -30.43
N ALA A 292 -42.36 29.83 -29.73
CA ALA A 292 -40.93 29.73 -29.46
C ALA A 292 -40.07 29.65 -30.74
N TYR A 293 -40.65 29.23 -31.88
CA TYR A 293 -39.95 29.02 -33.16
C TYR A 293 -40.21 30.11 -34.22
N GLY A 294 -40.95 31.18 -33.88
CA GLY A 294 -41.10 32.36 -34.73
C GLY A 294 -41.94 32.16 -36.00
N GLY A 295 -42.87 31.21 -35.99
CA GLY A 295 -43.86 31.01 -37.04
C GLY A 295 -44.90 32.14 -37.10
N ALA A 296 -45.60 32.28 -38.23
CA ALA A 296 -46.60 33.33 -38.43
C ALA A 296 -48.04 32.88 -38.05
N ASN A 297 -48.20 31.68 -37.49
CA ASN A 297 -49.50 31.06 -37.22
C ASN A 297 -49.77 31.01 -35.72
N LYS A 298 -50.95 31.47 -35.31
CA LYS A 298 -51.39 31.44 -33.92
C LYS A 298 -51.67 29.98 -33.50
N CYS A 299 -50.88 29.45 -32.59
CA CYS A 299 -50.96 28.06 -32.12
C CYS A 299 -51.99 27.95 -30.98
N THR A 300 -53.01 27.11 -31.16
CA THR A 300 -54.07 26.92 -30.15
C THR A 300 -54.09 25.48 -29.64
N LEU A 301 -54.06 25.34 -28.31
CA LEU A 301 -54.13 24.07 -27.59
C LEU A 301 -55.48 23.96 -26.86
N ASP A 302 -56.19 22.86 -27.10
CA ASP A 302 -57.43 22.51 -26.40
C ASP A 302 -57.19 21.33 -25.46
N PHE A 303 -57.76 21.36 -24.26
CA PHE A 303 -57.66 20.31 -23.24
C PHE A 303 -59.04 19.82 -22.82
N GLN A 304 -59.25 18.51 -22.89
CA GLN A 304 -60.44 17.84 -22.40
C GLN A 304 -60.06 16.58 -21.62
N TYR A 305 -60.45 16.52 -20.35
CA TYR A 305 -60.17 15.39 -19.47
C TYR A 305 -61.41 15.02 -18.64
N GLU A 306 -61.62 13.72 -18.42
CA GLU A 306 -62.77 13.18 -17.68
C GLU A 306 -62.27 12.19 -16.63
N SER A 307 -62.84 12.26 -15.42
CA SER A 307 -62.50 11.36 -14.30
C SER A 307 -63.71 11.18 -13.36
N VAL A 308 -63.62 10.25 -12.41
CA VAL A 308 -64.70 9.89 -11.46
C VAL A 308 -64.65 10.72 -10.18
N PHE A 309 -65.67 11.53 -9.85
CA PHE A 309 -65.70 12.38 -8.65
C PHE A 309 -66.15 11.65 -7.37
N PHE A 310 -65.50 11.92 -6.23
CA PHE A 310 -65.89 11.39 -4.93
C PHE A 310 -66.57 12.45 -4.05
N PRO A 311 -67.81 12.22 -3.59
CA PRO A 311 -68.65 13.23 -2.94
C PRO A 311 -68.26 13.64 -1.49
N GLN A 312 -66.99 13.58 -1.09
CA GLN A 312 -66.50 14.00 0.24
C GLN A 312 -65.13 14.71 0.22
N THR A 313 -64.72 15.25 -0.93
CA THR A 313 -63.42 15.90 -1.11
C THR A 313 -63.53 17.43 -0.96
N ASP A 314 -62.70 18.04 -0.11
CA ASP A 314 -62.70 19.50 0.10
C ASP A 314 -61.81 20.22 -0.94
N TYR A 315 -60.65 19.64 -1.24
CA TYR A 315 -59.72 20.13 -2.26
C TYR A 315 -59.27 18.99 -3.17
N LEU A 316 -59.04 19.33 -4.43
CA LEU A 316 -58.67 18.38 -5.46
C LEU A 316 -57.54 18.94 -6.32
N GLN A 317 -56.49 18.14 -6.54
CA GLN A 317 -55.41 18.50 -7.47
C GLN A 317 -55.27 17.46 -8.58
N VAL A 318 -55.54 17.84 -9.82
CA VAL A 318 -55.28 17.03 -11.02
C VAL A 318 -53.86 17.30 -11.48
N ARG A 319 -53.12 16.24 -11.77
CA ARG A 319 -51.76 16.28 -12.31
C ARG A 319 -51.78 15.39 -13.54
N TYR A 320 -51.71 15.97 -14.73
CA TYR A 320 -51.81 15.21 -15.97
C TYR A 320 -50.77 15.69 -16.97
N TRP A 321 -50.13 14.76 -17.67
CA TRP A 321 -49.28 15.07 -18.81
C TRP A 321 -49.31 13.91 -19.80
N GLU A 322 -49.04 14.21 -21.07
CA GLU A 322 -48.88 13.21 -22.11
C GLU A 322 -47.87 13.68 -23.17
N PRO A 323 -47.08 12.77 -23.76
CA PRO A 323 -46.26 13.08 -24.91
C PRO A 323 -47.11 13.12 -26.19
N VAL A 324 -46.65 13.86 -27.19
CA VAL A 324 -47.29 13.93 -28.50
C VAL A 324 -46.98 12.67 -29.30
N ILE A 325 -48.02 12.08 -29.90
CA ILE A 325 -47.91 10.82 -30.66
C ILE A 325 -48.18 11.13 -32.14
N SER A 326 -47.20 10.81 -33.00
CA SER A 326 -47.31 10.93 -34.45
C SER A 326 -48.35 9.96 -35.03
N ASP A 327 -48.88 10.27 -36.23
CA ASP A 327 -49.83 9.37 -36.89
C ASP A 327 -49.22 8.01 -37.26
N ALA A 328 -47.90 7.92 -37.46
CA ALA A 328 -47.19 6.67 -37.74
C ALA A 328 -47.12 5.76 -36.49
N ALA A 329 -46.98 6.34 -35.30
CA ALA A 329 -47.01 5.58 -34.05
C ALA A 329 -48.44 5.17 -33.64
N LYS A 330 -49.48 5.93 -34.03
CA LYS A 330 -50.89 5.61 -33.69
C LYS A 330 -51.36 4.26 -34.23
N GLU A 331 -50.89 3.82 -35.39
CA GLU A 331 -51.23 2.50 -35.94
C GLU A 331 -50.77 1.34 -35.03
N SER A 332 -49.68 1.55 -34.29
CA SER A 332 -49.11 0.58 -33.33
C SER A 332 -49.80 0.60 -31.96
N PHE A 333 -50.64 1.61 -31.67
CA PHE A 333 -51.29 1.85 -30.37
C PHE A 333 -52.78 2.23 -30.48
N PRO A 334 -53.66 1.31 -30.92
CA PRO A 334 -54.98 1.66 -31.48
C PRO A 334 -56.11 2.06 -30.49
N SER A 335 -55.84 2.45 -29.25
CA SER A 335 -56.92 2.58 -28.24
C SER A 335 -56.63 3.52 -27.07
N ARG A 336 -56.15 4.74 -27.30
CA ARG A 336 -55.97 5.72 -26.21
C ARG A 336 -56.55 7.10 -26.51
N SER A 337 -57.30 7.63 -25.55
CA SER A 337 -57.82 8.99 -25.55
C SER A 337 -56.71 9.97 -25.16
N GLN A 338 -56.32 10.86 -26.08
CA GLN A 338 -55.46 12.01 -25.78
C GLN A 338 -56.31 13.14 -25.18
N ALA A 339 -55.82 13.78 -24.13
CA ALA A 339 -56.54 14.88 -23.49
C ALA A 339 -56.22 16.24 -24.13
N PHE A 340 -55.05 16.39 -24.72
CA PHE A 340 -54.61 17.59 -25.43
C PHE A 340 -54.76 17.44 -26.94
N THR A 341 -55.25 18.49 -27.58
CA THR A 341 -55.29 18.58 -29.05
C THR A 341 -54.70 19.91 -29.50
N ALA A 342 -53.57 19.85 -30.21
CA ALA A 342 -52.89 21.01 -30.77
C ALA A 342 -53.38 21.28 -32.20
N SER A 343 -53.57 22.55 -32.55
CA SER A 343 -54.02 22.98 -33.88
C SER A 343 -53.20 24.16 -34.41
N GLY A 344 -52.70 24.04 -35.64
CA GLY A 344 -52.07 25.13 -36.39
C GLY A 344 -50.55 25.34 -36.22
N CYS A 345 -49.83 24.44 -35.55
CA CYS A 345 -48.40 24.54 -35.21
C CYS A 345 -47.68 23.19 -35.22
N ASP A 346 -46.33 23.21 -35.26
CA ASP A 346 -45.51 22.05 -34.94
C ASP A 346 -45.61 21.80 -33.43
N PRO A 347 -46.00 20.59 -33.00
CA PRO A 347 -46.28 20.33 -31.59
C PRO A 347 -44.97 20.22 -30.79
N TYR A 348 -45.00 20.70 -29.54
CA TYR A 348 -43.97 20.37 -28.54
C TYR A 348 -43.98 18.85 -28.31
N ASP A 349 -42.88 18.28 -27.81
CA ASP A 349 -42.78 16.83 -27.60
C ASP A 349 -43.72 16.31 -26.50
N LEU A 350 -44.07 17.14 -25.50
CA LEU A 350 -45.04 16.80 -24.46
C LEU A 350 -45.83 18.02 -23.96
N TYR A 351 -47.05 17.76 -23.48
CA TYR A 351 -47.92 18.73 -22.84
C TYR A 351 -48.30 18.26 -21.43
N GLY A 352 -48.38 19.19 -20.49
CA GLY A 352 -48.79 18.91 -19.12
C GLY A 352 -49.65 20.01 -18.52
N MET A 353 -50.45 19.64 -17.53
CA MET A 353 -51.30 20.57 -16.79
C MET A 353 -51.50 20.13 -15.34
N ILE A 354 -51.43 21.10 -14.45
CA ILE A 354 -51.77 20.96 -13.04
C ILE A 354 -53.00 21.81 -12.73
N ILE A 355 -54.04 21.22 -12.14
CA ILE A 355 -55.30 21.90 -11.83
C ILE A 355 -55.63 21.74 -10.36
N GLY A 356 -55.75 22.84 -9.63
CA GLY A 356 -56.35 22.88 -8.29
C GLY A 356 -57.82 23.26 -8.37
N VAL A 357 -58.70 22.45 -7.78
CA VAL A 357 -60.14 22.69 -7.68
C VAL A 357 -60.52 22.80 -6.21
N ASN A 358 -61.19 23.88 -5.84
CA ASN A 358 -61.75 24.04 -4.51
C ASN A 358 -63.24 23.66 -4.51
N ALA A 359 -63.53 22.43 -4.09
CA ALA A 359 -64.85 21.82 -4.14
C ALA A 359 -65.86 22.45 -3.16
N THR A 360 -65.42 23.32 -2.25
CA THR A 360 -66.30 24.06 -1.32
C THR A 360 -66.96 25.31 -1.94
N SER A 361 -66.48 25.75 -3.11
CA SER A 361 -66.90 27.00 -3.77
C SER A 361 -67.65 26.73 -5.08
N SER A 362 -68.94 26.38 -5.01
CA SER A 362 -69.78 26.23 -6.20
C SER A 362 -70.32 27.58 -6.68
N THR A 363 -70.22 27.84 -7.99
CA THR A 363 -70.74 29.05 -8.63
C THR A 363 -72.02 28.69 -9.35
N SER A 364 -73.18 29.06 -8.79
CA SER A 364 -74.48 28.80 -9.43
C SER A 364 -74.83 29.94 -10.39
N THR A 365 -74.45 29.80 -11.66
CA THR A 365 -74.85 30.74 -12.72
C THR A 365 -76.25 30.38 -13.21
N SER A 366 -77.27 31.07 -12.68
CA SER A 366 -78.65 30.97 -13.14
C SER A 366 -78.81 31.60 -14.53
N SER A 367 -78.69 30.79 -15.57
CA SER A 367 -79.14 31.17 -16.91
C SER A 367 -79.99 30.06 -17.54
N SER A 368 -81.04 30.49 -18.21
CA SER A 368 -82.30 29.77 -18.41
C SER A 368 -82.33 28.92 -19.67
N THR A 369 -82.21 27.60 -19.54
CA THR A 369 -82.87 26.59 -20.41
C THR A 369 -82.82 25.21 -19.73
N PRO A 370 -83.89 24.39 -19.78
CA PRO A 370 -84.01 23.19 -18.95
C PRO A 370 -83.51 21.94 -19.70
N THR A 371 -82.22 21.63 -19.60
CA THR A 371 -81.65 20.28 -19.77
C THR A 371 -80.24 20.29 -19.15
N SER A 372 -79.95 19.34 -18.26
CA SER A 372 -78.72 19.12 -17.45
C SER A 372 -78.30 20.23 -16.48
N SER A 373 -78.45 20.00 -15.17
CA SER A 373 -77.91 20.84 -14.10
C SER A 373 -76.44 20.52 -13.84
N SER A 374 -75.52 21.04 -14.66
CA SER A 374 -74.08 20.94 -14.40
C SER A 374 -73.66 22.00 -13.36
N ILE A 375 -73.12 21.58 -12.21
CA ILE A 375 -72.58 22.48 -11.19
C ILE A 375 -71.16 22.90 -11.62
N GLN A 376 -70.88 24.21 -11.68
CA GLN A 376 -69.55 24.75 -12.02
C GLN A 376 -68.77 25.14 -10.76
N TYR A 377 -67.50 24.72 -10.71
CA TYR A 377 -66.58 24.98 -9.59
C TYR A 377 -65.47 25.95 -9.99
N SER A 378 -64.93 26.70 -9.02
CA SER A 378 -63.74 27.52 -9.25
C SER A 378 -62.49 26.62 -9.30
N ALA A 379 -61.71 26.76 -10.38
CA ALA A 379 -60.48 26.01 -10.60
C ALA A 379 -59.35 26.96 -11.01
N THR A 380 -58.15 26.66 -10.55
CA THR A 380 -56.92 27.36 -10.94
C THR A 380 -55.99 26.31 -11.55
N GLY A 381 -55.60 26.50 -12.81
CA GLY A 381 -54.69 25.58 -13.49
C GLY A 381 -53.48 26.30 -14.06
N VAL A 382 -52.37 25.57 -14.20
CA VAL A 382 -51.20 26.00 -14.96
C VAL A 382 -50.87 24.91 -15.98
N ALA A 383 -50.74 25.29 -17.25
CA ALA A 383 -50.32 24.40 -18.33
C ALA A 383 -48.86 24.69 -18.66
N PHE A 384 -48.14 23.69 -19.13
CA PHE A 384 -46.78 23.81 -19.62
C PHE A 384 -46.59 22.91 -20.84
N ALA A 385 -45.67 23.28 -21.71
CA ALA A 385 -45.28 22.52 -22.88
C ALA A 385 -43.76 22.31 -22.83
N CYS A 386 -43.27 21.11 -23.17
CA CYS A 386 -41.83 20.83 -23.12
C CYS A 386 -41.29 20.16 -24.39
N ASP A 387 -40.08 20.55 -24.75
CA ASP A 387 -39.26 19.91 -25.78
C ASP A 387 -38.26 18.93 -25.13
N ILE A 388 -38.06 17.78 -25.76
CA ILE A 388 -37.10 16.75 -25.34
C ILE A 388 -35.97 16.68 -26.36
N LEU A 389 -34.81 17.24 -25.99
CA LEU A 389 -33.59 17.15 -26.78
C LEU A 389 -32.80 15.89 -26.40
N TYR A 390 -32.65 14.97 -27.36
CA TYR A 390 -31.81 13.79 -27.20
C TYR A 390 -30.39 14.09 -27.66
N HIS A 391 -29.41 13.91 -26.79
CA HIS A 391 -28.00 14.20 -27.05
C HIS A 391 -27.13 12.96 -27.07
N LYS A 392 -26.02 13.03 -27.82
CA LYS A 392 -24.88 12.12 -27.71
C LYS A 392 -23.55 12.88 -27.74
N ALA A 393 -22.56 12.37 -27.03
CA ALA A 393 -21.21 12.92 -27.00
C ALA A 393 -20.18 11.84 -26.68
N GLU A 394 -18.92 12.05 -27.05
CA GLU A 394 -17.80 11.27 -26.55
C GLU A 394 -17.41 11.77 -25.16
N ALA A 395 -17.07 10.84 -24.27
CA ALA A 395 -16.68 11.14 -22.90
C ALA A 395 -15.67 10.14 -22.38
N GLN A 396 -14.80 10.64 -21.50
CA GLN A 396 -13.88 9.82 -20.73
C GLN A 396 -14.60 9.27 -19.50
N VAL A 397 -14.73 7.95 -19.44
CA VAL A 397 -15.43 7.22 -18.37
C VAL A 397 -14.38 6.56 -17.47
N ASN A 398 -14.41 6.93 -16.18
CA ASN A 398 -13.61 6.29 -15.14
C ASN A 398 -14.48 5.27 -14.40
N MET A 399 -14.05 4.01 -14.40
CA MET A 399 -14.78 2.90 -13.79
C MET A 399 -13.89 2.01 -12.94
N HIS A 400 -14.45 1.37 -11.93
CA HIS A 400 -13.77 0.32 -11.17
C HIS A 400 -13.79 -1.02 -11.92
N SER A 401 -12.95 -1.97 -11.49
CA SER A 401 -12.98 -3.38 -11.92
C SER A 401 -14.30 -4.10 -11.62
N ASN A 402 -15.19 -3.51 -10.81
CA ASN A 402 -16.55 -4.00 -10.59
C ASN A 402 -17.59 -3.40 -11.57
N SER A 403 -17.14 -2.74 -12.65
CA SER A 403 -17.94 -2.05 -13.68
C SER A 403 -18.67 -0.77 -13.24
N SER A 404 -18.59 -0.39 -11.97
CA SER A 404 -19.21 0.83 -11.44
C SER A 404 -18.50 2.08 -11.97
N ILE A 405 -19.27 3.08 -12.37
CA ILE A 405 -18.73 4.34 -12.86
C ILE A 405 -18.42 5.26 -11.67
N MET A 406 -17.16 5.69 -11.58
CA MET A 406 -16.69 6.66 -10.58
C MET A 406 -16.98 8.10 -11.01
N SER A 407 -16.60 8.42 -12.25
CA SER A 407 -16.76 9.76 -12.80
C SER A 407 -16.82 9.71 -14.32
N ILE A 408 -17.51 10.68 -14.89
CA ILE A 408 -17.69 10.84 -16.33
C ILE A 408 -17.26 12.26 -16.68
N LYS A 409 -16.40 12.40 -17.69
CA LYS A 409 -15.98 13.70 -18.21
C LYS A 409 -16.32 13.81 -19.69
N ILE A 410 -17.37 14.56 -19.99
CA ILE A 410 -17.90 14.76 -21.34
C ILE A 410 -16.99 15.73 -22.12
N ASP A 411 -16.71 15.43 -23.38
CA ASP A 411 -16.11 16.39 -24.30
C ASP A 411 -17.21 17.27 -24.94
N PRO A 412 -17.35 18.55 -24.53
CA PRO A 412 -18.41 19.41 -25.02
C PRO A 412 -18.32 19.71 -26.52
N THR A 413 -17.17 19.46 -27.17
CA THR A 413 -16.99 19.70 -28.60
C THR A 413 -17.63 18.64 -29.48
N THR A 414 -17.89 17.45 -28.92
CA THR A 414 -18.48 16.30 -29.63
C THR A 414 -19.99 16.18 -29.45
N THR A 415 -20.58 17.02 -28.59
CA THR A 415 -22.01 17.02 -28.30
C THR A 415 -22.83 17.33 -29.54
N ARG A 416 -23.68 16.38 -29.96
CA ARG A 416 -24.64 16.55 -31.06
C ARG A 416 -26.00 15.97 -30.67
N THR A 417 -27.06 16.42 -31.33
CA THR A 417 -28.41 15.85 -31.17
C THR A 417 -28.53 14.50 -31.90
N LEU A 418 -29.34 13.59 -31.37
CA LEU A 418 -29.76 12.39 -32.09
C LEU A 418 -30.77 12.74 -33.19
N THR A 419 -30.77 11.93 -34.23
CA THR A 419 -31.65 12.07 -35.40
C THR A 419 -32.54 10.82 -35.50
N ASP A 420 -33.70 10.93 -36.14
CA ASP A 420 -34.64 9.81 -36.35
C ASP A 420 -34.03 8.62 -37.11
N ALA A 421 -32.94 8.85 -37.84
CA ALA A 421 -32.19 7.80 -38.53
C ALA A 421 -31.31 6.92 -37.60
N GLU A 422 -31.09 7.34 -36.36
CA GLU A 422 -30.26 6.60 -35.39
C GLU A 422 -31.10 6.05 -34.22
N PHE A 423 -32.13 6.79 -33.80
CA PHE A 423 -33.04 6.40 -32.73
C PHE A 423 -34.47 6.72 -33.13
N SER A 424 -35.38 5.76 -32.99
CA SER A 424 -36.80 5.96 -33.31
C SER A 424 -37.50 6.80 -32.23
N ILE A 425 -37.42 8.13 -32.34
CA ILE A 425 -38.01 9.09 -31.39
C ILE A 425 -39.53 8.92 -31.27
N GLU A 426 -40.24 8.77 -32.39
CA GLU A 426 -41.71 8.66 -32.42
C GLU A 426 -42.24 7.46 -31.59
N HIS A 427 -41.60 6.29 -31.72
CA HIS A 427 -41.97 5.11 -30.94
C HIS A 427 -41.55 5.22 -29.47
N PHE A 428 -40.50 5.97 -29.17
CA PHE A 428 -40.10 6.25 -27.79
C PHE A 428 -41.08 7.19 -27.09
N GLN A 429 -41.59 8.22 -27.79
CA GLN A 429 -42.66 9.07 -27.28
C GLN A 429 -43.94 8.27 -27.02
N ALA A 430 -44.27 7.33 -27.91
CA ALA A 430 -45.38 6.42 -27.68
C ALA A 430 -45.15 5.50 -26.45
N LEU A 431 -43.93 4.99 -26.24
CA LEU A 431 -43.56 4.27 -25.02
C LEU A 431 -43.67 5.15 -23.76
N LEU A 432 -43.27 6.43 -23.83
CA LEU A 432 -43.45 7.39 -22.74
C LEU A 432 -44.92 7.60 -22.40
N SER A 433 -45.81 7.61 -23.41
CA SER A 433 -47.26 7.76 -23.20
C SER A 433 -47.86 6.63 -22.36
N GLN A 434 -47.24 5.44 -22.41
CA GLN A 434 -47.62 4.33 -21.56
C GLN A 434 -47.35 4.63 -20.09
N ARG A 435 -46.24 5.31 -19.80
CA ARG A 435 -45.78 5.58 -18.44
C ARG A 435 -46.39 6.84 -17.84
N ALA A 436 -46.76 7.82 -18.67
CA ALA A 436 -47.25 9.12 -18.23
C ALA A 436 -48.37 9.09 -17.15
N PRO A 437 -49.42 8.25 -17.25
CA PRO A 437 -50.50 8.18 -16.26
C PRO A 437 -50.08 7.69 -14.86
N TYR A 438 -48.96 6.99 -14.75
CA TYR A 438 -48.47 6.39 -13.49
C TYR A 438 -47.55 7.33 -12.70
N THR A 439 -47.07 8.38 -13.36
CA THR A 439 -46.18 9.39 -12.76
C THR A 439 -46.97 10.49 -12.04
N SER A 440 -48.26 10.65 -12.39
CA SER A 440 -49.27 11.31 -11.57
C SER A 440 -49.71 10.35 -10.48
N ASP A 441 -49.57 10.71 -9.20
CA ASP A 441 -49.81 9.80 -8.06
C ASP A 441 -51.20 9.11 -8.19
N LEU A 442 -51.23 7.79 -8.40
CA LEU A 442 -52.46 7.01 -8.56
C LEU A 442 -52.92 6.46 -7.20
N LEU A 443 -54.22 6.57 -6.93
CA LEU A 443 -54.85 5.90 -5.78
C LEU A 443 -55.49 4.58 -6.23
N PHE A 444 -55.18 3.46 -5.55
CA PHE A 444 -55.79 2.16 -5.81
C PHE A 444 -57.01 1.96 -4.91
N ILE A 445 -58.11 1.48 -5.47
CA ILE A 445 -59.33 1.17 -4.71
C ILE A 445 -59.50 -0.33 -4.71
N ARG A 446 -59.38 -0.95 -3.53
CA ARG A 446 -59.70 -2.35 -3.33
C ARG A 446 -61.14 -2.48 -2.88
N GLU A 447 -61.93 -3.24 -3.62
CA GLU A 447 -63.27 -3.66 -3.20
C GLU A 447 -63.19 -4.98 -2.45
N ASN A 448 -63.69 -5.00 -1.22
CA ASN A 448 -63.85 -6.24 -0.49
C ASN A 448 -65.15 -6.93 -0.96
N ALA A 449 -65.00 -7.91 -1.85
CA ALA A 449 -66.10 -8.65 -2.46
C ALA A 449 -67.09 -9.29 -1.46
N THR A 450 -66.68 -9.51 -0.20
CA THR A 450 -67.54 -10.13 0.83
C THR A 450 -68.27 -9.13 1.73
N THR A 451 -67.73 -7.91 1.89
CA THR A 451 -68.32 -6.89 2.78
C THR A 451 -68.88 -5.69 2.03
N GLY A 452 -68.59 -5.55 0.73
CA GLY A 452 -68.91 -4.36 -0.07
C GLY A 452 -68.10 -3.12 0.34
N GLY A 453 -67.15 -3.25 1.27
CA GLY A 453 -66.32 -2.15 1.74
C GLY A 453 -65.20 -1.83 0.75
N ARG A 454 -65.07 -0.56 0.36
CA ARG A 454 -63.94 -0.04 -0.42
C ARG A 454 -62.83 0.45 0.51
N THR A 455 -61.61 -0.04 0.31
CA THR A 455 -60.39 0.46 0.95
C THR A 455 -59.50 1.11 -0.10
N VAL A 456 -59.19 2.40 0.07
CA VAL A 456 -58.25 3.14 -0.77
C VAL A 456 -56.82 2.86 -0.26
N THR A 457 -55.96 2.32 -1.11
CA THR A 457 -54.55 2.04 -0.80
C THR A 457 -53.63 2.74 -1.79
N GLU A 458 -52.51 3.26 -1.30
CA GLU A 458 -51.47 3.91 -2.12
C GLU A 458 -50.52 2.89 -2.77
N LEU A 459 -50.68 1.59 -2.48
CA LEU A 459 -49.85 0.50 -3.00
C LEU A 459 -50.55 -0.20 -4.18
N PRO A 460 -49.80 -0.56 -5.25
CA PRO A 460 -50.33 -1.36 -6.33
C PRO A 460 -50.59 -2.78 -5.84
N VAL A 461 -51.86 -3.12 -5.68
CA VAL A 461 -52.31 -4.49 -5.45
C VAL A 461 -52.45 -5.16 -6.81
N ILE A 462 -51.63 -6.18 -7.07
CA ILE A 462 -51.75 -7.05 -8.24
C ILE A 462 -53.02 -7.91 -8.04
N SER A 463 -54.09 -7.62 -8.80
CA SER A 463 -55.10 -8.62 -9.14
C SER A 463 -55.25 -8.71 -10.65
N GLN A 464 -55.28 -9.95 -11.14
CA GLN A 464 -55.52 -10.30 -12.53
C GLN A 464 -56.90 -9.77 -12.97
N GLU A 465 -56.95 -9.29 -14.22
CA GLU A 465 -58.14 -8.75 -14.92
C GLU A 465 -58.77 -7.48 -14.31
N LEU A 466 -58.11 -6.34 -14.49
CA LEU A 466 -58.78 -5.03 -14.46
C LEU A 466 -58.88 -4.52 -15.89
N GLY A 467 -60.11 -4.27 -16.35
CA GLY A 467 -60.40 -3.62 -17.64
C GLY A 467 -59.84 -2.20 -17.72
N GLU A 468 -60.17 -1.46 -18.79
CA GLU A 468 -59.67 -0.09 -19.05
C GLU A 468 -59.81 0.81 -17.82
N LEU A 469 -58.69 1.05 -17.12
CA LEU A 469 -58.62 1.90 -15.93
C LEU A 469 -58.40 3.36 -16.36
N GLN A 470 -59.28 4.26 -15.93
CA GLN A 470 -59.07 5.71 -16.00
C GLN A 470 -58.21 6.17 -14.80
N PRO A 471 -57.14 6.96 -15.01
CA PRO A 471 -56.30 7.48 -13.92
C PRO A 471 -57.13 8.38 -13.00
N LEU A 472 -57.10 8.08 -11.70
CA LEU A 472 -58.06 8.57 -10.71
C LEU A 472 -57.45 9.64 -9.79
N LEU A 473 -58.29 10.62 -9.44
CA LEU A 473 -57.99 11.87 -8.73
C LEU A 473 -57.19 11.70 -7.44
N VAL A 474 -56.26 12.63 -7.17
CA VAL A 474 -55.56 12.72 -5.88
C VAL A 474 -56.44 13.44 -4.86
N LEU A 475 -56.93 12.69 -3.86
CA LEU A 475 -57.73 13.20 -2.74
C LEU A 475 -56.84 13.85 -1.64
N ASP A 476 -57.50 14.72 -0.86
CA ASP A 476 -57.16 15.54 0.32
C ASP A 476 -56.04 15.07 1.30
N THR A 477 -55.52 13.85 1.19
CA THR A 477 -54.52 13.27 2.12
C THR A 477 -53.06 13.43 1.69
N SER A 478 -52.77 13.82 0.43
CA SER A 478 -51.40 14.04 -0.06
C SER A 478 -50.97 15.51 -0.01
N THR A 479 -49.68 15.77 0.15
CA THR A 479 -49.13 17.14 0.07
C THR A 479 -49.38 17.75 -1.31
N VAL A 480 -49.93 18.96 -1.36
CA VAL A 480 -50.11 19.73 -2.61
C VAL A 480 -48.74 19.90 -3.28
N MET A 481 -48.61 19.44 -4.53
CA MET A 481 -47.36 19.52 -5.31
C MET A 481 -47.32 20.84 -6.08
N THR A 482 -46.17 21.49 -6.10
CA THR A 482 -45.95 22.70 -6.91
C THR A 482 -45.69 22.35 -8.37
N GLU A 483 -45.88 23.31 -9.26
CA GLU A 483 -45.56 23.19 -10.69
C GLU A 483 -44.10 22.74 -10.91
N ALA A 484 -43.14 23.42 -10.29
CA ALA A 484 -41.71 23.10 -10.43
C ALA A 484 -41.35 21.70 -9.91
N GLU A 485 -42.02 21.22 -8.85
CA GLU A 485 -41.85 19.85 -8.36
C GLU A 485 -42.41 18.83 -9.36
N PHE A 486 -43.52 19.14 -10.03
CA PHE A 486 -44.13 18.27 -11.04
C PHE A 486 -43.31 18.23 -12.33
N GLU A 487 -42.85 19.37 -12.83
CA GLU A 487 -41.92 19.47 -13.97
C GLU A 487 -40.64 18.69 -13.70
N SER A 488 -40.04 18.82 -12.51
CA SER A 488 -38.85 18.06 -12.13
C SER A 488 -39.12 16.55 -12.08
N LYS A 489 -40.33 16.13 -11.68
CA LYS A 489 -40.74 14.71 -11.69
C LYS A 489 -40.83 14.19 -13.13
N ILE A 490 -41.41 14.96 -14.04
CA ILE A 490 -41.51 14.62 -15.47
C ILE A 490 -40.13 14.58 -16.11
N GLU A 491 -39.29 15.60 -15.89
CA GLU A 491 -37.93 15.66 -16.41
C GLU A 491 -37.11 14.43 -15.98
N ARG A 492 -37.21 14.05 -14.70
CA ARG A 492 -36.54 12.86 -14.17
C ARG A 492 -37.04 11.58 -14.83
N ASP A 493 -38.35 11.43 -14.99
CA ASP A 493 -38.94 10.21 -15.56
C ASP A 493 -38.65 10.08 -17.07
N VAL A 494 -38.65 11.17 -17.83
CA VAL A 494 -38.22 11.20 -19.23
C VAL A 494 -36.76 10.81 -19.35
N LYS A 495 -35.87 11.45 -18.58
CA LYS A 495 -34.43 11.16 -18.58
C LYS A 495 -34.13 9.70 -18.23
N GLN A 496 -34.76 9.19 -17.18
CA GLN A 496 -34.56 7.82 -16.72
C GLN A 496 -35.12 6.81 -17.71
N THR A 497 -36.32 7.04 -18.24
CA THR A 497 -36.91 6.17 -19.26
C THR A 497 -36.03 6.14 -20.51
N PHE A 498 -35.47 7.28 -20.92
CA PHE A 498 -34.54 7.33 -22.05
C PHE A 498 -33.26 6.54 -21.78
N VAL A 499 -32.61 6.78 -20.63
CA VAL A 499 -31.37 6.08 -20.26
C VAL A 499 -31.59 4.57 -20.16
N LEU A 500 -32.69 4.14 -19.55
CA LEU A 500 -33.06 2.74 -19.43
C LEU A 500 -33.31 2.15 -20.81
N THR A 501 -34.22 2.73 -21.60
CA THR A 501 -34.54 2.24 -22.94
C THR A 501 -33.29 2.11 -23.80
N LEU A 502 -32.44 3.14 -23.85
CA LEU A 502 -31.25 3.09 -24.68
C LEU A 502 -30.22 2.06 -24.18
N GLY A 503 -30.12 1.85 -22.86
CA GLY A 503 -29.32 0.78 -22.27
C GLY A 503 -29.71 -0.62 -22.76
N ARG A 504 -30.99 -0.83 -23.09
CA ARG A 504 -31.54 -2.10 -23.61
C ARG A 504 -31.39 -2.25 -25.12
N LEU A 505 -31.13 -1.15 -25.83
CA LEU A 505 -30.99 -1.13 -27.28
C LEU A 505 -29.55 -1.31 -27.75
N PHE A 506 -28.56 -1.38 -26.85
CA PHE A 506 -27.21 -1.81 -27.23
C PHE A 506 -27.26 -3.26 -27.72
N ASP A 507 -26.56 -3.56 -28.81
CA ASP A 507 -26.56 -4.88 -29.45
C ASP A 507 -25.35 -5.70 -28.98
N PRO A 508 -25.52 -6.63 -28.02
CA PRO A 508 -24.44 -7.47 -27.52
C PRO A 508 -24.14 -8.66 -28.43
N ASP A 509 -24.89 -8.87 -29.51
CA ASP A 509 -24.72 -9.99 -30.46
C ASP A 509 -23.77 -9.62 -31.60
N THR A 510 -23.52 -8.33 -31.79
CA THR A 510 -22.41 -7.86 -32.63
C THR A 510 -21.05 -8.23 -32.04
N LYS A 511 -20.06 -8.43 -32.91
CA LYS A 511 -18.67 -8.63 -32.46
C LYS A 511 -18.21 -7.42 -31.65
N PRO A 512 -17.57 -7.61 -30.48
CA PRO A 512 -17.17 -6.51 -29.63
C PRO A 512 -16.17 -5.59 -30.34
N THR A 513 -16.34 -4.29 -30.13
CA THR A 513 -15.36 -3.28 -30.53
C THR A 513 -14.28 -3.19 -29.47
N ILE A 514 -13.02 -3.11 -29.90
CA ILE A 514 -11.87 -3.02 -29.00
C ILE A 514 -11.54 -1.53 -28.79
N ILE A 515 -11.72 -1.04 -27.57
CA ILE A 515 -11.50 0.35 -27.18
C ILE A 515 -10.19 0.44 -26.36
N PRO A 516 -9.31 1.43 -26.61
CA PRO A 516 -8.14 1.65 -25.76
C PRO A 516 -8.58 2.05 -24.36
N ALA A 517 -7.95 1.47 -23.33
CA ALA A 517 -8.24 1.76 -21.94
C ALA A 517 -6.94 1.94 -21.15
N SER A 518 -6.89 2.92 -20.26
CA SER A 518 -5.78 3.06 -19.31
C SER A 518 -6.18 2.52 -17.95
N ARG A 519 -5.39 1.57 -17.45
CA ARG A 519 -5.52 0.97 -16.13
C ARG A 519 -4.64 1.73 -15.15
N PHE A 520 -5.24 2.24 -14.09
CA PHE A 520 -4.55 2.77 -12.93
C PHE A 520 -4.56 1.69 -11.84
N SER A 521 -3.38 1.27 -11.41
CA SER A 521 -3.21 0.33 -10.32
C SER A 521 -2.29 0.93 -9.27
N ASN A 522 -2.70 0.89 -8.01
CA ASN A 522 -1.82 1.21 -6.90
C ASN A 522 -0.85 0.06 -6.70
N GLN A 523 0.44 0.31 -6.92
CA GLN A 523 1.52 -0.65 -6.75
C GLN A 523 2.50 -0.17 -5.68
N VAL A 524 3.27 -1.10 -5.13
CA VAL A 524 4.33 -0.80 -4.16
C VAL A 524 5.65 -0.76 -4.88
N ALA A 525 6.39 0.34 -4.74
CA ALA A 525 7.71 0.49 -5.31
C ALA A 525 8.80 0.66 -4.24
N ILE A 526 9.99 0.14 -4.51
CA ILE A 526 11.18 0.47 -3.71
C ILE A 526 11.72 1.82 -4.19
N ALA A 527 11.68 2.85 -3.35
CA ALA A 527 12.12 4.20 -3.70
C ALA A 527 13.35 4.63 -2.88
N VAL A 528 14.09 5.61 -3.40
CA VAL A 528 15.23 6.22 -2.69
C VAL A 528 14.75 7.36 -1.80
N VAL A 529 15.12 7.32 -0.51
CA VAL A 529 14.81 8.40 0.43
C VAL A 529 15.77 9.58 0.23
N ASP A 530 15.25 10.73 -0.19
CA ASP A 530 16.04 11.93 -0.49
C ASP A 530 16.89 12.40 0.69
N PHE A 531 16.33 12.41 1.90
CA PHE A 531 17.05 12.80 3.11
C PHE A 531 18.31 11.95 3.31
N ALA A 532 18.18 10.63 3.20
CA ALA A 532 19.28 9.70 3.42
C ALA A 532 20.37 9.83 2.34
N ALA A 533 19.95 9.98 1.08
CA ALA A 533 20.85 10.12 -0.06
C ALA A 533 21.67 11.42 0.00
N ILE A 534 21.01 12.58 0.17
CA ILE A 534 21.68 13.89 0.18
C ILE A 534 22.73 13.98 1.28
N TRP A 535 22.41 13.56 2.51
CA TRP A 535 23.38 13.59 3.60
C TRP A 535 24.51 12.57 3.40
N SER A 536 24.23 11.42 2.79
CA SER A 536 25.28 10.45 2.42
C SER A 536 26.24 11.02 1.38
N GLU A 537 25.71 11.69 0.35
CA GLU A 537 26.48 12.38 -0.68
C GLU A 537 27.37 13.47 -0.09
N LEU A 538 26.84 14.31 0.81
CA LEU A 538 27.61 15.34 1.50
C LEU A 538 28.79 14.74 2.31
N ILE A 539 28.55 13.62 3.00
CA ILE A 539 29.61 12.91 3.72
C ILE A 539 30.65 12.37 2.75
N LEU A 540 30.24 11.73 1.64
CA LEU A 540 31.15 11.20 0.62
C LEU A 540 31.98 12.31 -0.05
N VAL A 541 31.38 13.45 -0.37
CA VAL A 541 32.10 14.62 -0.91
C VAL A 541 33.13 15.12 0.10
N SER A 542 32.76 15.25 1.38
CA SER A 542 33.70 15.66 2.43
C SER A 542 34.87 14.68 2.57
N ALA A 543 34.60 13.37 2.42
CA ALA A 543 35.60 12.32 2.49
C ALA A 543 36.54 12.30 1.28
N ILE A 544 36.01 12.53 0.07
CA ILE A 544 36.80 12.70 -1.16
C ILE A 544 37.75 13.90 -1.02
N LEU A 545 37.23 15.04 -0.55
CA LEU A 545 38.05 16.24 -0.31
C LEU A 545 39.15 15.97 0.73
N ALA A 546 38.84 15.23 1.80
CA ALA A 546 39.83 14.84 2.79
C ALA A 546 40.89 13.89 2.19
N ALA A 547 40.52 12.87 1.42
CA ALA A 547 41.46 11.96 0.78
C ALA A 547 42.36 12.66 -0.26
N LEU A 548 41.81 13.58 -1.06
CA LEU A 548 42.58 14.43 -1.97
C LEU A 548 43.55 15.34 -1.21
N TYR A 549 43.11 15.91 -0.08
CA TYR A 549 43.96 16.71 0.79
C TYR A 549 45.10 15.88 1.41
N LEU A 550 44.84 14.63 1.81
CA LEU A 550 45.87 13.68 2.26
C LEU A 550 46.86 13.35 1.13
N LEU A 551 46.35 13.10 -0.08
CA LEU A 551 47.19 12.82 -1.25
C LEU A 551 48.13 13.99 -1.57
N TYR A 552 47.62 15.22 -1.50
CA TYR A 552 48.40 16.43 -1.70
C TYR A 552 49.45 16.63 -0.60
N THR A 553 49.04 16.59 0.67
CA THR A 553 49.91 16.91 1.82
C THR A 553 50.99 15.85 2.04
N TYR A 554 50.67 14.55 1.95
CA TYR A 554 51.68 13.52 2.15
C TYR A 554 52.65 13.39 0.99
N ARG A 555 52.33 13.87 -0.22
CA ARG A 555 53.31 13.92 -1.32
C ARG A 555 54.52 14.80 -0.96
N THR A 556 54.32 15.87 -0.19
CA THR A 556 55.35 16.88 0.11
C THR A 556 55.91 16.80 1.53
N ARG A 557 55.21 16.17 2.49
CA ARG A 557 55.68 16.09 3.89
C ARG A 557 56.95 15.21 4.04
N PRO A 558 58.03 15.72 4.67
CA PRO A 558 59.20 14.92 5.00
C PRO A 558 58.86 13.89 6.09
N ILE A 559 59.65 12.80 6.17
CA ILE A 559 59.54 11.81 7.26
C ILE A 559 60.91 11.14 7.47
N PHE A 560 61.33 10.99 8.72
CA PHE A 560 62.63 10.40 9.07
C PHE A 560 62.56 8.88 9.38
N LEU A 561 61.35 8.35 9.61
CA LEU A 561 61.13 6.93 9.96
C LEU A 561 61.58 5.99 8.83
N GLN A 562 62.22 4.88 9.17
CA GLN A 562 62.64 3.83 8.22
C GLN A 562 61.87 2.50 8.38
N SER A 563 61.15 2.33 9.49
CA SER A 563 60.30 1.17 9.77
C SER A 563 59.10 1.58 10.65
N ASP A 564 58.10 0.71 10.76
CA ASP A 564 56.91 0.96 11.58
C ASP A 564 57.27 1.15 13.07
N PRO A 565 56.97 2.31 13.69
CA PRO A 565 57.32 2.58 15.09
C PRO A 565 56.40 1.89 16.12
N GLY A 566 55.55 0.95 15.68
CA GLY A 566 54.55 0.31 16.52
C GLY A 566 55.08 -0.64 17.60
N SER A 567 56.30 -1.17 17.45
CA SER A 567 56.92 -2.06 18.45
C SER A 567 57.84 -1.29 19.41
N ILE A 568 57.98 -1.79 20.64
CA ILE A 568 58.88 -1.19 21.64
C ILE A 568 60.31 -1.16 21.11
N GLY A 569 60.76 -2.22 20.43
CA GLY A 569 62.09 -2.29 19.83
C GLY A 569 62.31 -1.29 18.69
N ALA A 570 61.27 -0.91 17.94
CA ALA A 570 61.38 0.19 16.97
C ALA A 570 61.53 1.54 17.70
N MET A 571 60.78 1.76 18.78
CA MET A 571 60.96 2.95 19.62
C MET A 571 62.37 3.00 20.25
N CYS A 572 62.93 1.88 20.71
CA CYS A 572 64.31 1.77 21.21
C CYS A 572 65.34 2.17 20.14
N SER A 573 65.17 1.70 18.91
CA SER A 573 66.07 2.06 17.79
C SER A 573 66.00 3.55 17.44
N ILE A 574 64.81 4.16 17.53
CA ILE A 574 64.65 5.61 17.34
C ILE A 574 65.36 6.36 18.47
N THR A 575 65.22 5.91 19.73
CA THR A 575 65.88 6.56 20.87
C THR A 575 67.40 6.42 20.86
N ALA A 576 67.93 5.29 20.41
CA ALA A 576 69.37 5.04 20.35
C ALA A 576 70.06 5.87 19.26
N ASP A 577 69.45 5.95 18.07
CA ASP A 577 70.14 6.48 16.88
C ASP A 577 69.71 7.91 16.49
N VAL A 578 68.46 8.30 16.76
CA VAL A 578 67.88 9.59 16.32
C VAL A 578 68.01 10.68 17.38
N PHE A 579 67.84 10.37 18.67
CA PHE A 579 68.02 11.34 19.75
C PHE A 579 69.49 11.48 20.12
N HIS A 580 69.92 12.70 20.48
CA HIS A 580 71.30 12.91 20.93
C HIS A 580 71.57 12.18 22.28
N PRO A 581 72.76 11.59 22.52
CA PRO A 581 73.08 10.91 23.79
C PRO A 581 72.96 11.80 25.05
N SER A 582 73.12 13.11 24.92
CA SER A 582 72.91 14.11 25.99
C SER A 582 71.48 14.66 26.04
N ASN A 583 70.48 13.87 25.62
CA ASN A 583 69.08 14.28 25.66
C ASN A 583 68.65 14.54 27.12
N ILE A 584 67.97 15.65 27.39
CA ILE A 584 67.43 15.97 28.72
C ILE A 584 66.43 14.92 29.23
N LEU A 585 65.67 14.27 28.34
CA LEU A 585 64.82 13.12 28.71
C LEU A 585 65.62 11.85 29.09
N ALA A 586 66.93 11.88 28.86
CA ALA A 586 67.93 10.88 29.21
C ALA A 586 68.93 11.42 30.26
N GLU A 587 68.65 12.56 30.91
CA GLU A 587 69.53 13.11 31.94
C GLU A 587 69.26 12.42 33.29
N PRO A 588 70.29 11.87 33.97
CA PRO A 588 70.11 11.03 35.16
C PRO A 588 69.69 11.82 36.41
N VAL A 589 69.89 13.14 36.42
CA VAL A 589 69.61 13.98 37.60
C VAL A 589 68.10 14.20 37.81
N ALA A 590 67.31 14.18 36.72
CA ALA A 590 65.89 14.41 36.77
C ALA A 590 65.11 13.09 36.87
N GLU A 591 64.29 12.91 37.92
CA GLU A 591 63.48 11.69 38.16
C GLU A 591 62.28 11.55 37.18
N PHE A 592 62.47 11.85 35.89
CA PHE A 592 61.45 11.88 34.85
C PHE A 592 60.69 10.56 34.65
N HIS A 593 61.24 9.43 35.12
CA HIS A 593 60.60 8.12 35.06
C HIS A 593 59.37 7.99 35.98
N GLN A 594 59.20 8.88 36.97
CA GLN A 594 58.09 8.87 37.94
C GLN A 594 56.97 9.89 37.65
N PHE A 595 57.22 10.90 36.82
CA PHE A 595 56.23 11.95 36.55
C PHE A 595 55.11 11.51 35.60
N SER A 596 53.92 12.05 35.83
CA SER A 596 52.77 11.94 34.93
C SER A 596 53.04 12.58 33.56
N THR A 597 52.29 12.14 32.54
CA THR A 597 52.37 12.73 31.19
C THR A 597 51.96 14.22 31.20
N ARG A 598 51.03 14.60 32.09
CA ARG A 598 50.59 16.00 32.26
C ARG A 598 51.70 16.89 32.84
N GLN A 599 52.45 16.37 33.81
CA GLN A 599 53.59 17.08 34.41
C GLN A 599 54.73 17.24 33.42
N LEU A 600 55.10 16.17 32.71
CA LEU A 600 56.11 16.24 31.66
C LEU A 600 55.73 17.26 30.57
N ARG A 601 54.47 17.28 30.14
CA ARG A 601 53.99 18.29 29.19
C ARG A 601 54.10 19.73 29.74
N ARG A 602 53.87 19.94 31.04
CA ARG A 602 54.00 21.25 31.69
C ARG A 602 55.47 21.71 31.75
N ILE A 603 56.38 20.80 32.08
CA ILE A 603 57.83 21.03 32.12
C ILE A 603 58.36 21.40 30.73
N PHE A 604 58.00 20.63 29.71
CA PHE A 604 58.44 20.85 28.33
C PHE A 604 57.57 21.85 27.54
N LYS A 605 56.73 22.66 28.21
CA LYS A 605 55.81 23.60 27.54
C LYS A 605 56.55 24.68 26.74
N LYS A 606 57.70 25.15 27.24
CA LYS A 606 58.56 26.17 26.61
C LYS A 606 59.81 25.57 25.91
N ALA A 607 59.79 24.27 25.60
CA ALA A 607 60.90 23.58 24.94
C ALA A 607 60.58 23.28 23.47
N ARG A 608 61.61 23.25 22.63
CA ARG A 608 61.57 22.92 21.20
C ARG A 608 62.60 21.86 20.84
N CYS A 609 62.25 21.03 19.87
CA CYS A 609 63.09 19.98 19.30
C CYS A 609 63.70 20.50 17.99
N TYR A 610 65.03 20.50 17.88
CA TYR A 610 65.76 20.93 16.69
C TYR A 610 66.63 19.81 16.13
N TRP A 611 66.81 19.79 14.81
CA TRP A 611 67.75 18.90 14.13
C TRP A 611 69.14 19.53 14.13
N ARG A 612 70.11 18.86 14.74
CA ARG A 612 71.52 19.29 14.76
C ARG A 612 72.39 18.24 14.05
N PRO A 613 73.32 18.64 13.18
CA PRO A 613 74.25 17.70 12.54
C PRO A 613 75.20 17.11 13.58
N GLY A 614 75.31 15.78 13.63
CA GLY A 614 76.26 15.04 14.47
C GLY A 614 77.12 14.07 13.64
N PRO A 615 78.16 13.46 14.25
CA PRO A 615 79.10 12.57 13.56
C PRO A 615 78.46 11.30 12.95
N GLY A 616 77.24 10.95 13.37
CA GLY A 616 76.44 9.85 12.81
C GLY A 616 75.21 10.29 12.01
N GLY A 617 75.15 11.56 11.56
CA GLY A 617 74.00 12.14 10.86
C GLY A 617 73.24 13.18 11.69
N ASN A 618 72.15 13.73 11.14
CA ASN A 618 71.31 14.72 11.85
C ASN A 618 70.60 14.04 13.03
N ARG A 619 70.85 14.50 14.26
CA ARG A 619 70.23 14.03 15.50
C ARG A 619 69.28 15.08 16.06
N LEU A 620 68.27 14.64 16.81
CA LEU A 620 67.26 15.49 17.42
C LEU A 620 67.66 15.84 18.86
N GLU A 621 67.64 17.14 19.19
CA GLU A 621 67.96 17.68 20.53
C GLU A 621 66.78 18.50 21.06
N ILE A 622 66.53 18.44 22.37
CA ILE A 622 65.44 19.16 23.06
C ILE A 622 66.04 20.32 23.85
N LEU A 623 65.73 21.56 23.47
CA LEU A 623 66.26 22.78 24.09
C LEU A 623 65.12 23.70 24.53
N ALA A 624 65.34 24.57 25.52
CA ALA A 624 64.39 25.64 25.83
C ALA A 624 64.31 26.66 24.66
N GLU A 625 63.25 27.45 24.59
CA GLU A 625 63.10 28.51 23.57
C GLU A 625 64.28 29.50 23.55
N ASP A 626 64.95 29.71 24.69
CA ASP A 626 66.11 30.59 24.84
C ASP A 626 67.46 29.91 24.51
N GLY A 627 67.45 28.65 24.09
CA GLY A 627 68.66 27.85 23.78
C GLY A 627 69.39 27.27 25.00
N SER A 628 68.94 27.58 26.21
CA SER A 628 69.45 27.01 27.47
C SER A 628 68.89 25.60 27.75
N PRO A 629 69.54 24.79 28.61
CA PRO A 629 68.92 23.57 29.13
C PRO A 629 67.63 23.90 29.90
N VAL A 630 66.67 22.98 29.90
CA VAL A 630 65.37 23.18 30.59
C VAL A 630 65.60 23.17 32.10
N GLN A 631 65.26 24.27 32.79
CA GLN A 631 65.36 24.37 34.25
C GLN A 631 64.21 23.59 34.91
N LEU A 632 64.52 22.73 35.89
CA LEU A 632 63.54 22.04 36.72
C LEU A 632 63.10 22.93 37.89
N ASP A 633 61.80 22.96 38.15
CA ASP A 633 61.23 23.58 39.34
C ASP A 633 61.41 22.62 40.54
N GLU A 634 62.01 23.07 41.64
CA GLU A 634 62.46 22.21 42.76
C GLU A 634 61.30 21.62 43.61
N ASN A 635 60.05 22.06 43.41
CA ASN A 635 58.88 21.69 44.23
C ASN A 635 57.77 20.90 43.49
N LEU A 636 58.12 19.91 42.67
CA LEU A 636 57.14 19.10 41.93
C LEU A 636 56.84 17.76 42.63
N GLN A 637 55.66 17.64 43.26
CA GLN A 637 55.15 16.37 43.78
C GLN A 637 54.86 15.36 42.66
N THR A 638 55.12 14.07 42.87
CA THR A 638 54.86 13.03 41.88
C THR A 638 53.37 12.67 41.83
N HIS A 639 52.78 12.65 40.62
CA HIS A 639 51.41 12.19 40.38
C HIS A 639 51.39 11.07 39.34
N VAL A 640 50.47 10.12 39.51
CA VAL A 640 50.25 9.01 38.58
C VAL A 640 49.22 9.41 37.52
N ASP A 641 49.42 9.02 36.26
CA ASP A 641 48.41 9.26 35.21
C ASP A 641 47.09 8.51 35.52
N PRO A 642 45.93 9.11 35.25
CA PRO A 642 44.66 8.40 35.37
C PRO A 642 44.62 7.22 34.39
N MET A 643 44.12 6.07 34.87
CA MET A 643 43.85 4.91 34.02
C MET A 643 42.79 5.25 32.93
N PRO A 644 42.70 4.48 31.84
CA PRO A 644 41.69 4.64 30.80
C PRO A 644 40.29 4.56 31.41
N HIS A 645 39.34 5.26 30.80
CA HIS A 645 37.96 5.36 31.29
C HIS A 645 37.37 3.98 31.65
N PHE A 646 37.55 2.96 30.81
CA PHE A 646 37.01 1.62 31.02
C PHE A 646 37.64 0.83 32.18
N LEU A 647 38.74 1.30 32.79
CA LEU A 647 39.36 0.70 33.99
C LEU A 647 39.10 1.52 35.26
N VAL A 648 38.46 2.68 35.14
CA VAL A 648 38.13 3.58 36.25
C VAL A 648 36.67 3.36 36.64
N ILE A 649 36.42 3.00 37.91
CA ILE A 649 35.11 2.55 38.42
C ILE A 649 33.93 3.44 37.99
N PRO A 650 33.93 4.77 38.19
CA PRO A 650 32.77 5.60 37.84
C PRO A 650 32.46 5.59 36.34
N PHE A 651 33.49 5.65 35.48
CA PHE A 651 33.29 5.64 34.03
C PHE A 651 32.88 4.26 33.51
N PHE A 652 33.47 3.19 34.06
CA PHE A 652 33.05 1.82 33.77
C PHE A 652 31.59 1.57 34.17
N LEU A 653 31.14 2.06 35.33
CA LEU A 653 29.74 1.95 35.75
C LEU A 653 28.80 2.67 34.77
N VAL A 654 29.17 3.85 34.29
CA VAL A 654 28.38 4.58 33.29
C VAL A 654 28.29 3.80 31.97
N GLU A 655 29.40 3.28 31.46
CA GLU A 655 29.42 2.49 30.22
C GLU A 655 28.62 1.18 30.35
N PHE A 656 28.75 0.50 31.49
CA PHE A 656 28.00 -0.71 31.78
C PHE A 656 26.50 -0.45 31.93
N LEU A 657 26.11 0.61 32.66
CA LEU A 657 24.71 1.01 32.79
C LEU A 657 24.10 1.42 31.45
N ALA A 658 24.87 2.08 30.58
CA ALA A 658 24.41 2.43 29.24
C ALA A 658 24.12 1.17 28.39
N LEU A 659 25.03 0.19 28.37
CA LEU A 659 24.79 -1.08 27.66
C LEU A 659 23.61 -1.87 28.27
N ALA A 660 23.49 -1.89 29.60
CA ALA A 660 22.37 -2.54 30.28
C ALA A 660 21.03 -1.85 29.98
N ALA A 661 21.00 -0.52 29.92
CA ALA A 661 19.82 0.25 29.55
C ALA A 661 19.37 -0.08 28.11
N VAL A 662 20.30 -0.24 27.17
CA VAL A 662 19.98 -0.67 25.79
C VAL A 662 19.39 -2.09 25.79
N ILE A 663 19.91 -3.02 26.58
CA ILE A 663 19.36 -4.38 26.71
C ILE A 663 17.93 -4.34 27.28
N ILE A 664 17.70 -3.54 28.33
CA ILE A 664 16.38 -3.39 28.95
C ILE A 664 15.40 -2.78 27.95
N LEU A 665 15.80 -1.72 27.23
CA LEU A 665 14.96 -1.09 26.22
C LEU A 665 14.60 -2.07 25.10
N MET A 666 15.58 -2.80 24.55
CA MET A 666 15.33 -3.83 23.54
C MET A 666 14.43 -4.95 24.09
N GLY A 667 14.62 -5.37 25.34
CA GLY A 667 13.77 -6.35 26.01
C GLY A 667 12.33 -5.88 26.21
N LEU A 668 12.13 -4.60 26.57
CA LEU A 668 10.81 -3.98 26.67
C LEU A 668 10.13 -3.89 25.30
N VAL A 669 10.88 -3.57 24.25
CA VAL A 669 10.38 -3.59 22.87
C VAL A 669 9.94 -5.01 22.50
N ILE A 670 10.78 -6.04 22.69
CA ILE A 670 10.38 -7.46 22.46
C ILE A 670 9.13 -7.84 23.26
N SER A 671 9.06 -7.45 24.54
CA SER A 671 7.94 -7.80 25.40
C SER A 671 6.65 -7.08 25.00
N SER A 672 6.74 -5.85 24.50
CA SER A 672 5.59 -5.11 23.93
C SER A 672 5.16 -5.74 22.61
N LEU A 673 6.11 -6.19 21.78
CA LEU A 673 5.85 -6.90 20.53
C LEU A 673 5.16 -8.25 20.74
N LEU A 674 5.49 -8.99 21.80
CA LEU A 674 4.81 -10.23 22.14
C LEU A 674 3.38 -10.01 22.67
N LYS A 675 3.05 -8.82 23.17
CA LYS A 675 1.72 -8.49 23.71
C LYS A 675 0.79 -7.89 22.67
N ASP A 676 1.25 -6.85 21.96
CA ASP A 676 0.39 -6.04 21.09
C ASP A 676 0.77 -6.18 19.60
N GLY A 677 1.92 -6.80 19.31
CA GLY A 677 2.37 -7.16 17.96
C GLY A 677 2.74 -6.01 17.02
N ARG A 678 2.26 -4.77 17.21
CA ARG A 678 2.21 -3.78 16.10
C ARG A 678 2.17 -2.32 16.60
N PHE A 679 2.95 -1.44 15.96
CA PHE A 679 2.72 0.02 16.00
C PHE A 679 1.68 0.36 14.91
N ARG A 680 0.52 0.92 15.28
CA ARG A 680 -0.67 1.00 14.42
C ARG A 680 -0.86 2.38 13.74
N HIS A 681 -1.40 2.32 12.52
CA HIS A 681 -1.95 3.40 11.68
C HIS A 681 -1.01 4.58 11.39
N LEU A 682 -0.05 4.38 10.48
CA LEU A 682 0.76 5.46 9.95
C LEU A 682 0.26 5.86 8.56
N THR A 683 0.08 7.15 8.33
CA THR A 683 -0.04 7.70 6.98
C THR A 683 1.29 7.46 6.23
N GLN A 684 1.30 7.50 4.89
CA GLN A 684 2.54 7.32 4.13
C GLN A 684 3.65 8.32 4.55
N GLY A 685 3.27 9.58 4.81
CA GLY A 685 4.18 10.61 5.33
C GLY A 685 4.71 10.28 6.73
N ASP A 686 3.84 9.90 7.66
CA ASP A 686 4.28 9.53 9.01
C ASP A 686 5.15 8.27 8.99
N SER A 687 4.79 7.27 8.17
CA SER A 687 5.54 6.02 7.98
C SER A 687 6.98 6.29 7.55
N SER A 688 7.19 7.13 6.52
CA SER A 688 8.54 7.50 6.07
C SER A 688 9.34 8.20 7.18
N SER A 689 8.70 9.12 7.93
CA SER A 689 9.37 9.86 9.02
C SER A 689 9.77 8.94 10.19
N PHE A 690 8.88 8.04 10.59
CA PHE A 690 9.15 7.05 11.63
C PHE A 690 10.17 6.02 11.17
N GLN A 691 10.20 5.64 9.88
CA GLN A 691 11.22 4.76 9.33
C GLN A 691 12.61 5.38 9.51
N VAL A 692 12.75 6.65 9.13
CA VAL A 692 14.02 7.36 9.26
C VAL A 692 14.47 7.33 10.71
N VAL A 693 13.60 7.63 11.68
CA VAL A 693 13.97 7.62 13.11
C VAL A 693 14.28 6.21 13.62
N LEU A 694 13.42 5.23 13.32
CA LEU A 694 13.48 3.88 13.87
C LEU A 694 14.59 3.01 13.25
N SER A 695 15.05 3.31 12.04
CA SER A 695 16.21 2.63 11.43
C SER A 695 17.51 3.40 11.66
N PHE A 696 17.50 4.74 11.68
CA PHE A 696 18.70 5.55 11.91
C PHE A 696 19.20 5.45 13.36
N LEU A 697 18.32 5.62 14.36
CA LEU A 697 18.73 5.73 15.76
C LEU A 697 19.41 4.45 16.28
N PRO A 698 18.87 3.23 16.05
CA PRO A 698 19.56 2.00 16.47
C PRO A 698 20.91 1.81 15.78
N SER A 699 21.02 2.16 14.50
CA SER A 699 22.28 2.09 13.75
C SER A 699 23.36 3.02 14.32
N VAL A 700 22.98 4.24 14.74
CA VAL A 700 23.90 5.17 15.42
C VAL A 700 24.34 4.63 16.77
N VAL A 701 23.42 4.05 17.54
CA VAL A 701 23.72 3.43 18.85
C VAL A 701 24.68 2.24 18.65
N ALA A 702 24.39 1.34 17.71
CA ALA A 702 25.26 0.21 17.35
C ALA A 702 26.67 0.68 16.93
N SER A 703 26.75 1.71 16.08
CA SER A 703 28.03 2.31 15.65
C SER A 703 28.80 2.91 16.83
N SER A 704 28.09 3.48 17.81
CA SER A 704 28.68 4.03 19.04
C SER A 704 29.27 2.93 19.93
N VAL A 705 28.55 1.82 20.11
CA VAL A 705 29.05 0.62 20.82
C VAL A 705 30.30 0.06 20.13
N GLY A 706 30.27 -0.09 18.80
CA GLY A 706 31.44 -0.52 18.03
C GLY A 706 32.65 0.42 18.16
N SER A 707 32.42 1.74 18.28
CA SER A 707 33.46 2.73 18.55
C SER A 707 34.08 2.56 19.94
N LEU A 708 33.27 2.33 20.97
CA LEU A 708 33.74 2.03 22.33
C LEU A 708 34.58 0.74 22.36
N CYS A 709 34.11 -0.35 21.75
CA CYS A 709 34.86 -1.61 21.65
C CYS A 709 36.22 -1.42 20.96
N THR A 710 36.25 -0.63 19.88
CA THR A 710 37.51 -0.32 19.18
C THR A 710 38.47 0.51 20.04
N SER A 711 37.95 1.43 20.86
CA SER A 711 38.74 2.20 21.83
C SER A 711 39.38 1.28 22.89
N ILE A 712 38.60 0.34 23.45
CA ILE A 712 39.10 -0.67 24.40
C ILE A 712 40.18 -1.52 23.73
N HIS A 713 39.90 -2.04 22.54
CA HIS A 713 40.84 -2.84 21.74
C HIS A 713 42.17 -2.12 21.51
N ARG A 714 42.13 -0.84 21.10
CA ARG A 714 43.35 -0.01 20.90
C ARG A 714 44.15 0.15 22.18
N ASN A 715 43.51 0.48 23.31
CA ASN A 715 44.21 0.63 24.59
C ASN A 715 44.82 -0.71 25.08
N LEU A 716 44.12 -1.83 24.92
CA LEU A 716 44.65 -3.15 25.29
C LEU A 716 45.80 -3.60 24.39
N SER A 717 45.71 -3.38 23.08
CA SER A 717 46.74 -3.76 22.10
C SER A 717 48.11 -3.15 22.41
N VAL A 718 48.12 -1.94 22.98
CA VAL A 718 49.34 -1.22 23.33
C VAL A 718 49.83 -1.60 24.73
N LEU A 719 48.95 -1.95 25.66
CA LEU A 719 49.34 -2.40 26.99
C LEU A 719 49.88 -3.82 27.00
N GLU A 720 49.51 -4.68 26.05
CA GLU A 720 49.85 -6.10 26.07
C GLU A 720 51.37 -6.38 26.16
N PRO A 721 52.24 -5.80 25.32
CA PRO A 721 53.69 -6.01 25.44
C PRO A 721 54.26 -5.56 26.80
N TRP A 722 53.71 -4.50 27.38
CA TRP A 722 54.16 -3.95 28.66
C TRP A 722 53.74 -4.81 29.85
N VAL A 723 52.57 -5.43 29.79
CA VAL A 723 52.12 -6.38 30.82
C VAL A 723 53.02 -7.62 30.82
N HIS A 724 53.47 -8.09 29.65
CA HIS A 724 54.46 -9.16 29.57
C HIS A 724 55.81 -8.76 30.18
N LEU A 725 56.28 -7.54 29.92
CA LEU A 725 57.51 -7.03 30.55
C LEU A 725 57.37 -6.88 32.08
N GLN A 726 56.20 -6.47 32.60
CA GLN A 726 55.98 -6.39 34.05
C GLN A 726 55.94 -7.73 34.77
N ARG A 727 55.54 -8.82 34.08
CA ARG A 727 55.63 -10.18 34.62
C ARG A 727 57.07 -10.66 34.78
N GLY A 728 58.01 -10.05 34.04
CA GLY A 728 59.41 -10.43 34.00
C GLY A 728 59.71 -11.62 33.09
N ASN A 729 60.99 -11.87 32.87
CA ASN A 729 61.59 -12.93 32.06
C ASN A 729 61.01 -13.04 30.62
N ALA A 730 60.63 -11.91 30.04
CA ALA A 730 60.00 -11.86 28.73
C ALA A 730 61.04 -12.01 27.61
N SER A 731 60.75 -12.85 26.60
CA SER A 731 61.59 -12.93 25.40
C SER A 731 61.36 -11.71 24.49
N ALA A 732 62.35 -11.36 23.66
CA ALA A 732 62.21 -10.27 22.68
C ALA A 732 61.04 -10.48 21.70
N ARG A 733 60.70 -11.73 21.37
CA ARG A 733 59.56 -12.09 20.51
C ARG A 733 58.22 -11.78 21.18
N ALA A 734 58.08 -12.12 22.46
CA ALA A 734 56.83 -11.96 23.21
C ALA A 734 56.63 -10.53 23.76
N SER A 735 57.63 -9.65 23.66
CA SER A 735 57.58 -8.28 24.21
C SER A 735 58.08 -7.22 23.22
N LEU A 736 59.39 -7.06 23.08
CA LEU A 736 60.01 -5.92 22.39
C LEU A 736 59.64 -5.82 20.90
N SER A 737 59.54 -6.95 20.21
CA SER A 737 59.21 -6.99 18.78
C SER A 737 57.72 -7.22 18.49
N LEU A 738 56.89 -7.33 19.53
CA LEU A 738 55.44 -7.52 19.39
C LEU A 738 54.81 -6.25 18.82
N ASN A 739 54.08 -6.39 17.72
CA ASN A 739 53.46 -5.27 17.01
C ASN A 739 51.95 -5.49 16.86
N TYR A 740 51.21 -5.27 17.95
CA TYR A 740 49.74 -5.24 17.94
C TYR A 740 49.19 -3.82 17.81
N SER A 741 49.95 -2.81 18.25
CA SER A 741 49.50 -1.42 18.30
C SER A 741 49.12 -0.83 16.95
N SER A 742 49.65 -1.38 15.85
CA SER A 742 49.58 -0.86 14.47
C SER A 742 48.57 -1.56 13.55
N GLN A 743 47.85 -2.57 14.05
CA GLN A 743 47.09 -3.50 13.20
C GLN A 743 45.58 -3.39 13.43
N SER A 744 44.81 -3.67 12.37
CA SER A 744 43.34 -3.75 12.45
C SER A 744 42.89 -4.91 13.34
N PRO A 745 41.70 -4.82 13.97
CA PRO A 745 41.14 -5.91 14.79
C PRO A 745 41.13 -7.28 14.10
N PHE A 746 40.80 -7.33 12.80
CA PHE A 746 40.84 -8.58 12.01
C PHE A 746 42.22 -9.23 11.98
N ALA A 747 43.27 -8.45 11.69
CA ALA A 747 44.64 -8.96 11.66
C ALA A 747 45.13 -9.40 13.05
N ILE A 748 44.72 -8.70 14.12
CA ILE A 748 45.06 -9.06 15.50
C ILE A 748 44.35 -10.34 15.92
N PHE A 749 43.10 -10.57 15.51
CA PHE A 749 42.39 -11.81 15.81
C PHE A 749 43.20 -13.04 15.39
N PHE A 750 43.57 -13.15 14.11
CA PHE A 750 44.33 -14.29 13.60
C PHE A 750 45.69 -14.46 14.29
N LYS A 751 46.39 -13.36 14.60
CA LYS A 751 47.69 -13.41 15.30
C LYS A 751 47.54 -13.81 16.76
N SER A 752 46.54 -13.27 17.45
CA SER A 752 46.28 -13.53 18.87
C SER A 752 45.88 -14.98 19.13
N VAL A 753 45.13 -15.61 18.20
CA VAL A 753 44.78 -17.04 18.25
C VAL A 753 46.04 -17.89 18.13
N ARG A 754 46.91 -17.58 17.17
CA ARG A 754 48.19 -18.28 16.97
C ARG A 754 49.12 -18.13 18.17
N ASP A 755 49.20 -16.93 18.73
CA ASP A 755 50.14 -16.58 19.79
C ASP A 755 49.53 -16.78 21.21
N ARG A 756 48.33 -17.39 21.29
CA ARG A 756 47.56 -17.75 22.52
C ARG A 756 47.18 -16.59 23.45
N HIS A 757 46.98 -15.38 22.91
CA HIS A 757 46.50 -14.20 23.67
C HIS A 757 44.97 -14.12 23.68
N VAL A 758 44.31 -14.98 24.47
CA VAL A 758 42.85 -15.18 24.45
C VAL A 758 42.03 -13.91 24.68
N LEU A 759 42.40 -13.06 25.65
CA LEU A 759 41.64 -11.83 25.94
C LEU A 759 41.66 -10.84 24.76
N LEU A 760 42.82 -10.66 24.12
CA LEU A 760 42.96 -9.75 22.98
C LEU A 760 42.20 -10.31 21.76
N GLY A 761 42.22 -11.64 21.58
CA GLY A 761 41.41 -12.34 20.59
C GLY A 761 39.92 -12.12 20.80
N LEU A 762 39.43 -12.27 22.03
CA LEU A 762 38.01 -12.08 22.37
C LEU A 762 37.54 -10.64 22.12
N VAL A 763 38.32 -9.63 22.50
CA VAL A 763 38.01 -8.22 22.21
C VAL A 763 38.07 -7.92 20.71
N SER A 764 38.98 -8.57 19.96
CA SER A 764 39.03 -8.43 18.51
C SER A 764 37.81 -9.05 17.82
N ILE A 765 37.30 -10.19 18.30
CA ILE A 765 36.03 -10.78 17.85
C ILE A 765 34.89 -9.80 18.12
N ALA A 766 34.79 -9.22 19.32
CA ALA A 766 33.78 -8.22 19.66
C ALA A 766 33.79 -7.04 18.68
N CYS A 767 34.97 -6.53 18.30
CA CYS A 767 35.08 -5.46 17.31
C CYS A 767 34.56 -5.87 15.91
N VAL A 768 34.76 -7.12 15.50
CA VAL A 768 34.28 -7.65 14.21
C VAL A 768 32.77 -7.87 14.24
N VAL A 769 32.26 -8.49 15.30
CA VAL A 769 30.83 -8.77 15.49
C VAL A 769 30.02 -7.47 15.61
N ASN A 770 30.60 -6.40 16.17
CA ASN A 770 29.98 -5.07 16.19
C ASN A 770 29.71 -4.46 14.80
N MET A 771 30.41 -4.92 13.76
CA MET A 771 30.08 -4.53 12.39
C MET A 771 28.77 -5.18 11.94
N ALA A 772 28.56 -6.46 12.30
CA ALA A 772 27.29 -7.14 12.07
C ALA A 772 26.16 -6.51 12.90
N LEU A 773 26.43 -6.06 14.13
CA LEU A 773 25.45 -5.31 14.93
C LEU A 773 24.97 -4.06 14.20
N THR A 774 25.88 -3.33 13.53
CA THR A 774 25.52 -2.12 12.77
C THR A 774 24.64 -2.45 11.56
N VAL A 775 24.91 -3.55 10.85
CA VAL A 775 24.06 -4.02 9.73
C VAL A 775 22.65 -4.37 10.23
N VAL A 776 22.60 -5.16 11.29
CA VAL A 776 21.34 -5.74 11.79
C VAL A 776 20.49 -4.69 12.50
N ALA A 777 21.11 -3.72 13.17
CA ALA A 777 20.41 -2.62 13.84
C ALA A 777 19.59 -1.75 12.87
N GLY A 778 20.08 -1.54 11.65
CA GLY A 778 19.37 -0.75 10.63
C GLY A 778 18.12 -1.43 10.07
N GLY A 779 18.06 -2.76 10.13
CA GLY A 779 16.92 -3.54 9.68
C GLY A 779 16.06 -4.10 10.81
N LEU A 780 16.10 -3.51 12.02
CA LEU A 780 15.29 -3.95 13.17
C LEU A 780 13.79 -3.80 12.95
N PHE A 781 13.39 -2.84 12.11
CA PHE A 781 12.01 -2.58 11.75
C PHE A 781 11.89 -2.54 10.23
N THR A 782 10.86 -3.20 9.70
CA THR A 782 10.53 -3.23 8.27
C THR A 782 9.14 -2.65 8.06
N GLN A 783 8.96 -1.94 6.95
CA GLN A 783 7.64 -1.47 6.51
C GLN A 783 6.85 -2.63 5.92
N GLN A 784 5.56 -2.68 6.23
CA GLN A 784 4.60 -3.56 5.58
C GLN A 784 3.29 -2.79 5.39
N MET A 785 2.64 -2.96 4.23
CA MET A 785 1.26 -2.51 4.08
C MET A 785 0.37 -3.52 4.78
N ALA A 786 -0.59 -3.01 5.54
CA ALA A 786 -1.53 -3.87 6.22
C ALA A 786 -2.91 -3.25 6.16
N THR A 787 -3.88 -4.11 5.92
CA THR A 787 -5.28 -3.80 6.14
C THR A 787 -5.52 -3.68 7.64
N SER A 788 -6.02 -2.50 8.01
CA SER A 788 -6.45 -2.19 9.37
C SER A 788 -7.96 -2.34 9.43
N THR A 789 -8.43 -3.43 10.03
CA THR A 789 -9.83 -3.64 10.36
C THR A 789 -10.12 -3.07 11.75
N LEU A 790 -10.91 -2.00 11.84
CA LEU A 790 -11.38 -1.41 13.10
C LEU A 790 -12.88 -1.65 13.22
N ALA A 791 -13.37 -1.94 14.44
CA ALA A 791 -14.81 -2.00 14.68
C ALA A 791 -15.42 -0.59 14.53
N THR A 792 -16.57 -0.48 13.88
CA THR A 792 -17.28 0.80 13.69
C THR A 792 -18.70 0.75 14.25
N GLN A 793 -19.26 1.93 14.49
CA GLN A 793 -20.68 2.14 14.80
C GLN A 793 -21.42 2.89 13.67
N ASP A 794 -20.75 3.11 12.54
CA ASP A 794 -21.29 3.87 11.40
C ASP A 794 -22.17 3.01 10.47
N LEU A 795 -22.27 1.70 10.73
CA LEU A 795 -23.06 0.77 9.93
C LEU A 795 -24.38 0.43 10.62
N THR A 796 -25.49 0.68 9.94
CA THR A 796 -26.85 0.41 10.44
C THR A 796 -27.67 -0.42 9.47
N MET A 797 -28.54 -1.29 9.99
CA MET A 797 -29.46 -2.11 9.20
C MET A 797 -30.87 -1.55 9.31
N ASN A 798 -31.54 -1.48 8.16
CA ASN A 798 -32.91 -0.96 8.03
C ASN A 798 -33.96 -2.07 7.91
N TYR A 799 -33.54 -3.34 7.83
CA TYR A 799 -34.45 -4.48 7.69
C TYR A 799 -34.23 -5.49 8.81
N SER A 800 -35.31 -6.17 9.17
CA SER A 800 -35.29 -7.32 10.08
C SER A 800 -34.57 -8.50 9.41
N GLN A 801 -33.68 -9.16 10.14
CA GLN A 801 -32.98 -10.37 9.65
C GLN A 801 -33.68 -11.67 10.09
N SER A 802 -34.78 -11.58 10.85
CA SER A 802 -35.48 -12.74 11.41
C SER A 802 -36.87 -12.97 10.83
N ILE A 803 -37.40 -12.02 10.07
CA ILE A 803 -38.76 -12.05 9.53
C ILE A 803 -38.68 -11.93 8.01
N PHE A 804 -39.32 -12.88 7.33
CA PHE A 804 -39.50 -12.89 5.89
C PHE A 804 -41.00 -12.92 5.61
N TRP A 805 -41.51 -11.93 4.89
CA TRP A 805 -42.92 -11.85 4.53
C TRP A 805 -43.24 -12.86 3.43
N GLN A 806 -44.30 -13.64 3.63
CA GLN A 806 -44.85 -14.50 2.59
C GLN A 806 -45.66 -13.64 1.62
N THR A 807 -45.42 -13.81 0.32
CA THR A 807 -46.30 -13.26 -0.72
C THR A 807 -46.99 -14.37 -1.49
N ASP A 808 -48.27 -14.17 -1.78
CA ASP A 808 -49.07 -15.07 -2.62
C ASP A 808 -49.02 -14.67 -4.11
N PHE A 809 -48.17 -13.70 -4.44
CA PHE A 809 -47.92 -13.23 -5.80
C PHE A 809 -46.42 -13.01 -5.99
N ALA A 810 -45.99 -12.93 -7.25
CA ALA A 810 -44.67 -12.46 -7.64
C ALA A 810 -44.81 -11.32 -8.64
N ALA A 811 -43.89 -10.35 -8.58
CA ALA A 811 -43.84 -9.28 -9.56
C ALA A 811 -43.42 -9.87 -10.91
N GLN A 812 -44.04 -9.40 -12.00
CA GLN A 812 -43.60 -9.76 -13.33
C GLN A 812 -42.21 -9.16 -13.57
N PHE A 813 -41.27 -10.00 -13.99
CA PHE A 813 -39.86 -9.61 -14.17
C PHE A 813 -39.57 -9.36 -15.64
N THR A 814 -39.22 -8.12 -15.99
CA THR A 814 -38.95 -7.70 -17.39
C THR A 814 -37.60 -7.00 -17.54
N GLU A 815 -36.79 -6.95 -16.48
CA GLU A 815 -35.45 -6.38 -16.44
C GLU A 815 -34.36 -7.34 -16.94
N TYR A 816 -34.66 -8.06 -18.03
CA TYR A 816 -33.74 -8.99 -18.69
C TYR A 816 -32.36 -8.38 -18.97
N ASP A 817 -32.32 -7.12 -19.39
CA ASP A 817 -31.09 -6.46 -19.84
C ASP A 817 -30.09 -6.23 -18.70
N LEU A 818 -30.57 -6.05 -17.46
CA LEU A 818 -29.71 -5.96 -16.27
C LEU A 818 -28.97 -7.27 -16.06
N ILE A 819 -29.66 -8.39 -16.24
CA ILE A 819 -29.10 -9.73 -16.09
C ILE A 819 -28.17 -10.05 -17.24
N GLN A 820 -28.60 -9.80 -18.48
CA GLN A 820 -27.77 -10.01 -19.66
C GLN A 820 -26.47 -9.21 -19.56
N THR A 821 -26.54 -7.95 -19.15
CA THR A 821 -25.34 -7.11 -18.99
C THR A 821 -24.45 -7.62 -17.86
N SER A 822 -25.03 -8.03 -16.72
CA SER A 822 -24.24 -8.52 -15.59
C SER A 822 -23.57 -9.88 -15.89
N ILE A 823 -24.24 -10.77 -16.63
CA ILE A 823 -23.69 -12.05 -17.08
C ILE A 823 -22.62 -11.86 -18.15
N THR A 824 -22.83 -10.93 -19.10
CA THR A 824 -21.84 -10.63 -20.15
C THR A 824 -20.60 -9.93 -19.60
N SER A 825 -20.76 -9.02 -18.63
CA SER A 825 -19.66 -8.34 -17.95
C SER A 825 -18.96 -9.21 -16.90
N GLY A 826 -19.61 -10.29 -16.44
CA GLY A 826 -19.13 -11.15 -15.36
C GLY A 826 -19.28 -10.56 -13.96
N VAL A 827 -19.90 -9.38 -13.80
CA VAL A 827 -20.03 -8.68 -12.52
C VAL A 827 -21.48 -8.23 -12.28
N PRO A 828 -22.08 -8.51 -11.11
CA PRO A 828 -23.41 -8.03 -10.77
C PRO A 828 -23.47 -6.50 -10.75
N MET A 829 -24.41 -5.91 -11.49
CA MET A 829 -24.53 -4.44 -11.55
C MET A 829 -25.29 -3.82 -10.38
N LEU A 830 -26.02 -4.62 -9.61
CA LEU A 830 -26.82 -4.14 -8.49
C LEU A 830 -26.02 -4.17 -7.18
N PRO A 831 -26.15 -3.14 -6.32
CA PRO A 831 -25.57 -3.16 -5.00
C PRO A 831 -26.27 -4.22 -4.15
N TRP A 832 -25.52 -4.82 -3.22
CA TRP A 832 -25.98 -5.92 -2.37
C TRP A 832 -26.33 -7.20 -3.13
N THR A 833 -25.72 -7.41 -4.30
CA THR A 833 -25.94 -8.59 -5.14
C THR A 833 -24.62 -9.27 -5.47
N SER A 834 -24.63 -10.60 -5.49
CA SER A 834 -23.58 -11.46 -6.00
C SER A 834 -24.19 -12.48 -6.97
N PRO A 835 -23.39 -13.13 -7.84
CA PRO A 835 -23.87 -14.11 -8.82
C PRO A 835 -24.86 -15.16 -8.29
N ASN A 836 -24.64 -15.63 -7.06
CA ASN A 836 -25.41 -16.73 -6.48
C ASN A 836 -26.40 -16.27 -5.39
N GLN A 837 -26.27 -15.04 -4.88
CA GLN A 837 -26.94 -14.59 -3.66
C GLN A 837 -27.12 -13.08 -3.63
N SER A 838 -28.22 -12.64 -3.04
CA SER A 838 -28.48 -11.25 -2.65
C SER A 838 -28.26 -11.06 -1.15
N PHE A 839 -27.95 -9.85 -0.72
CA PHE A 839 -27.68 -9.53 0.68
C PHE A 839 -28.65 -8.48 1.21
N VAL A 840 -29.03 -8.61 2.47
CA VAL A 840 -29.81 -7.57 3.17
C VAL A 840 -28.93 -6.30 3.31
N PRO A 841 -29.40 -5.13 2.84
CA PRO A 841 -28.59 -3.92 2.76
C PRO A 841 -28.17 -3.37 4.12
N VAL A 842 -26.96 -2.80 4.15
CA VAL A 842 -26.42 -2.09 5.32
C VAL A 842 -26.18 -0.62 4.96
N HIS A 843 -26.80 0.29 5.69
CA HIS A 843 -26.64 1.72 5.49
C HIS A 843 -25.36 2.24 6.16
N VAL A 844 -24.62 3.07 5.43
CA VAL A 844 -23.38 3.73 5.90
C VAL A 844 -23.70 5.17 6.29
N LYS A 845 -23.53 5.52 7.56
CA LYS A 845 -23.87 6.87 8.08
C LYS A 845 -22.90 7.96 7.61
N ASN A 846 -21.61 7.66 7.57
CA ASN A 846 -20.54 8.54 7.09
C ASN A 846 -19.75 7.80 6.00
N SER A 847 -20.04 8.08 4.73
CA SER A 847 -19.37 7.46 3.59
C SER A 847 -17.97 8.04 3.37
N ASP A 848 -16.98 7.16 3.22
CA ASP A 848 -15.59 7.47 2.90
C ASP A 848 -15.18 6.57 1.72
N ALA A 849 -14.83 7.15 0.58
CA ALA A 849 -14.55 6.42 -0.66
C ALA A 849 -13.24 5.63 -0.61
N ASP A 850 -12.32 5.98 0.30
CA ASP A 850 -10.99 5.34 0.43
C ASP A 850 -11.02 4.08 1.33
N VAL A 851 -12.21 3.62 1.72
CA VAL A 851 -12.39 2.65 2.80
C VAL A 851 -13.43 1.59 2.44
N THR A 852 -13.15 0.33 2.78
CA THR A 852 -14.13 -0.74 2.65
C THR A 852 -14.79 -1.04 3.99
N TYR A 853 -16.08 -1.33 3.95
CA TYR A 853 -16.89 -1.64 5.12
C TYR A 853 -17.12 -3.14 5.19
N GLY A 854 -17.05 -3.71 6.39
CA GLY A 854 -17.34 -5.11 6.63
C GLY A 854 -18.49 -5.27 7.61
N ALA A 855 -19.43 -6.17 7.36
CA ALA A 855 -20.51 -6.50 8.28
C ALA A 855 -20.96 -7.95 8.10
N THR A 856 -21.67 -8.49 9.10
CA THR A 856 -22.42 -9.73 8.93
C THR A 856 -23.85 -9.39 8.50
N THR A 857 -24.35 -9.98 7.42
CA THR A 857 -25.73 -9.77 6.96
C THR A 857 -26.35 -11.04 6.40
N LEU A 858 -27.68 -11.12 6.39
CA LEU A 858 -28.41 -12.25 5.82
C LEU A 858 -28.23 -12.26 4.29
N GLY A 859 -27.83 -13.41 3.77
CA GLY A 859 -27.83 -13.73 2.35
C GLY A 859 -29.07 -14.53 1.97
N VAL A 860 -29.72 -14.14 0.88
CA VAL A 860 -30.88 -14.80 0.27
C VAL A 860 -30.52 -15.20 -1.16
N GLY A 861 -30.51 -16.49 -1.42
CA GLY A 861 -30.26 -17.05 -2.74
C GLY A 861 -31.11 -18.28 -3.01
N THR A 862 -30.76 -19.00 -4.07
CA THR A 862 -31.45 -20.23 -4.47
C THR A 862 -30.45 -21.26 -5.02
N THR A 863 -30.84 -22.52 -4.99
CA THR A 863 -30.16 -23.62 -5.68
C THR A 863 -31.18 -24.31 -6.58
N LEU A 864 -30.75 -24.74 -7.76
CA LEU A 864 -31.62 -25.42 -8.72
C LEU A 864 -31.09 -26.84 -8.92
N ASP A 865 -31.79 -27.83 -8.39
CA ASP A 865 -31.41 -29.23 -8.51
C ASP A 865 -32.04 -29.81 -9.78
N CYS A 866 -31.22 -30.22 -10.76
CA CYS A 866 -31.69 -30.72 -12.06
C CYS A 866 -31.34 -32.20 -12.29
N GLN A 867 -32.22 -32.93 -12.99
CA GLN A 867 -32.01 -34.31 -13.46
C GLN A 867 -32.44 -34.47 -14.92
N THR A 868 -31.72 -35.28 -15.70
CA THR A 868 -32.08 -35.56 -17.10
C THR A 868 -33.33 -36.44 -17.19
N LEU A 869 -34.26 -36.08 -18.07
CA LEU A 869 -35.39 -36.92 -18.47
C LEU A 869 -35.08 -37.68 -19.77
N SER A 870 -35.47 -38.95 -19.83
CA SER A 870 -35.43 -39.75 -21.07
C SER A 870 -36.52 -39.28 -22.05
N THR A 871 -36.30 -39.43 -23.36
CA THR A 871 -37.34 -39.21 -24.38
C THR A 871 -38.58 -40.08 -24.22
N ASP A 872 -38.52 -41.19 -23.46
CA ASP A 872 -39.70 -41.99 -23.07
C ASP A 872 -40.73 -41.19 -22.25
N ALA A 873 -40.30 -40.08 -21.63
CA ALA A 873 -41.17 -39.19 -20.86
C ALA A 873 -42.01 -38.25 -21.74
N LEU A 874 -41.73 -38.17 -23.05
CA LEU A 874 -42.48 -37.35 -24.00
C LEU A 874 -43.71 -38.12 -24.50
N VAL A 875 -44.91 -37.62 -24.17
CA VAL A 875 -46.18 -38.24 -24.56
C VAL A 875 -46.85 -37.40 -25.65
N HIS A 876 -47.32 -38.07 -26.70
CA HIS A 876 -48.03 -37.44 -27.81
C HIS A 876 -49.54 -37.62 -27.65
N ASN A 877 -50.30 -36.52 -27.58
CA ASN A 877 -51.75 -36.58 -27.56
C ASN A 877 -52.32 -36.52 -28.99
N GLU A 878 -52.71 -37.67 -29.52
CA GLU A 878 -53.27 -37.80 -30.88
C GLU A 878 -54.58 -37.00 -31.09
N THR A 879 -55.28 -36.62 -30.01
CA THR A 879 -56.58 -35.92 -30.11
C THR A 879 -56.47 -34.39 -30.14
N SER A 880 -55.43 -33.82 -29.53
CA SER A 880 -55.20 -32.36 -29.48
C SER A 880 -54.01 -31.91 -30.34
N GLY A 881 -53.21 -32.85 -30.86
CA GLY A 881 -51.99 -32.58 -31.62
C GLY A 881 -50.87 -31.96 -30.80
N ARG A 882 -50.97 -31.96 -29.46
CA ARG A 882 -49.98 -31.39 -28.53
C ARG A 882 -49.08 -32.47 -27.95
N GLN A 883 -47.79 -32.16 -27.82
CA GLN A 883 -46.80 -32.99 -27.13
C GLN A 883 -46.60 -32.45 -25.71
N TYR A 884 -46.44 -33.33 -24.72
CA TYR A 884 -46.16 -32.92 -23.35
C TYR A 884 -45.17 -33.88 -22.67
N TRP A 885 -44.35 -33.34 -21.78
CA TRP A 885 -43.41 -34.10 -20.96
C TRP A 885 -44.07 -34.52 -19.65
N ARG A 886 -43.77 -35.73 -19.18
CA ARG A 886 -44.38 -36.33 -17.98
C ARG A 886 -43.31 -36.73 -16.97
N TYR A 887 -43.39 -36.24 -15.74
CA TYR A 887 -42.39 -36.49 -14.69
C TYR A 887 -42.98 -36.41 -13.27
N GLU A 888 -42.22 -36.87 -12.27
CA GLU A 888 -42.60 -36.90 -10.86
C GLU A 888 -41.69 -35.99 -10.01
N LEU A 889 -42.20 -35.46 -8.91
CA LEU A 889 -41.44 -34.66 -7.94
C LEU A 889 -40.40 -35.52 -7.19
N PHE A 890 -39.21 -34.97 -6.92
CA PHE A 890 -38.12 -35.66 -6.22
C PHE A 890 -38.50 -36.08 -4.79
N GLY A 891 -39.25 -35.22 -4.07
CA GLY A 891 -39.69 -35.49 -2.70
C GLY A 891 -41.00 -36.28 -2.57
N ASN A 892 -41.80 -36.37 -3.64
CA ASN A 892 -43.13 -36.98 -3.59
C ASN A 892 -43.51 -37.68 -4.92
N SER A 893 -43.16 -38.96 -5.03
CA SER A 893 -43.46 -39.84 -6.16
C SER A 893 -44.97 -40.10 -6.41
N SER A 894 -45.87 -39.52 -5.61
CA SER A 894 -47.33 -39.67 -5.82
C SER A 894 -47.94 -38.53 -6.65
N MET A 895 -47.19 -37.46 -6.89
CA MET A 895 -47.64 -36.31 -7.67
C MET A 895 -46.97 -36.31 -9.04
N GLU A 896 -47.78 -36.41 -10.09
CA GLU A 896 -47.34 -36.42 -11.48
C GLU A 896 -47.58 -35.05 -12.12
N CYS A 897 -46.53 -34.47 -12.70
CA CYS A 897 -46.57 -33.17 -13.35
C CYS A 897 -46.41 -33.35 -14.87
N THR A 898 -47.09 -32.48 -15.64
CA THR A 898 -46.98 -32.47 -17.10
C THR A 898 -46.63 -31.07 -17.58
N ALA A 899 -45.74 -30.95 -18.56
CA ALA A 899 -45.40 -29.68 -19.19
C ALA A 899 -45.60 -29.76 -20.70
N GLY A 900 -46.50 -28.91 -21.23
CA GLY A 900 -46.79 -28.83 -22.65
C GLY A 900 -45.60 -28.29 -23.46
N MET A 901 -45.32 -28.93 -24.59
CA MET A 901 -44.34 -28.43 -25.56
C MET A 901 -45.05 -27.52 -26.58
N PRO A 902 -44.57 -26.28 -26.78
CA PRO A 902 -45.18 -25.36 -27.72
C PRO A 902 -44.93 -25.79 -29.18
N PRO A 903 -45.90 -25.59 -30.09
CA PRO A 903 -45.72 -25.93 -31.51
C PRO A 903 -44.78 -24.93 -32.20
N LEU A 904 -43.71 -25.42 -32.84
CA LEU A 904 -42.79 -24.61 -33.62
C LEU A 904 -43.42 -24.19 -34.96
N LYS A 905 -43.41 -22.89 -35.30
CA LYS A 905 -44.09 -22.34 -36.47
C LYS A 905 -43.08 -21.86 -37.53
N GLY A 906 -42.66 -22.76 -38.41
CA GLY A 906 -41.85 -22.44 -39.60
C GLY A 906 -41.28 -23.70 -40.25
N LYS A 907 -41.66 -24.00 -41.50
CA LYS A 907 -41.33 -25.29 -42.14
C LYS A 907 -39.94 -25.37 -42.78
N ASP A 908 -39.27 -24.24 -42.98
CA ASP A 908 -38.12 -24.13 -43.89
C ASP A 908 -36.86 -23.48 -43.28
N GLU A 909 -36.83 -23.12 -41.99
CA GLU A 909 -35.66 -22.51 -41.33
C GLU A 909 -35.03 -23.47 -40.30
N GLY A 910 -33.69 -23.60 -40.34
CA GLY A 910 -32.92 -24.42 -39.41
C GLY A 910 -32.52 -23.64 -38.16
N ILE A 911 -32.65 -24.27 -36.99
CA ILE A 911 -32.28 -23.72 -35.69
C ILE A 911 -30.96 -24.35 -35.25
N ALA A 912 -29.93 -23.51 -35.04
CA ALA A 912 -28.62 -23.99 -34.57
C ALA A 912 -28.67 -24.47 -33.11
N LEU A 913 -29.29 -23.70 -32.22
CA LEU A 913 -29.48 -24.03 -30.80
C LEU A 913 -30.70 -23.28 -30.25
N SER A 914 -31.58 -23.99 -29.55
CA SER A 914 -32.68 -23.41 -28.79
C SER A 914 -32.78 -24.08 -27.43
N ILE A 915 -32.85 -23.30 -26.37
CA ILE A 915 -33.08 -23.78 -25.00
C ILE A 915 -34.36 -23.12 -24.51
N HIS A 916 -35.25 -23.93 -23.93
CA HIS A 916 -36.55 -23.47 -23.49
C HIS A 916 -36.85 -23.78 -22.03
N PHE A 917 -37.34 -22.78 -21.29
CA PHE A 917 -37.90 -22.96 -19.94
C PHE A 917 -39.42 -23.11 -20.05
N LEU A 918 -39.91 -24.28 -19.68
CA LEU A 918 -41.31 -24.67 -19.79
C LEU A 918 -41.96 -24.75 -18.40
N SER A 919 -43.06 -24.02 -18.22
CA SER A 919 -43.93 -24.16 -17.05
C SER A 919 -44.79 -25.43 -17.16
N PRO A 920 -45.04 -26.13 -16.05
CA PRO A 920 -46.03 -27.20 -15.98
C PRO A 920 -47.46 -26.71 -16.27
N ASP A 921 -48.27 -27.56 -16.87
CA ASP A 921 -49.70 -27.29 -17.12
C ASP A 921 -50.48 -27.26 -15.80
N ASP A 922 -51.52 -26.42 -15.76
CA ASP A 922 -52.43 -26.34 -14.61
C ASP A 922 -53.35 -27.59 -14.58
N THR A 923 -53.23 -28.38 -13.53
CA THR A 923 -54.11 -29.54 -13.28
C THR A 923 -55.17 -29.15 -12.25
N GLU A 924 -56.44 -29.50 -12.51
CA GLU A 924 -57.69 -29.01 -11.87
C GLU A 924 -57.73 -28.87 -10.32
N HIS A 925 -56.73 -29.30 -9.56
CA HIS A 925 -56.76 -29.32 -8.09
C HIS A 925 -55.48 -28.86 -7.35
N SER A 926 -54.36 -28.46 -8.00
CA SER A 926 -53.25 -27.79 -7.29
C SER A 926 -52.15 -27.17 -8.19
N ASP A 927 -51.78 -25.92 -7.94
CA ASP A 927 -50.65 -25.20 -8.54
C ASP A 927 -49.24 -25.71 -8.13
N ILE A 928 -49.17 -26.82 -7.39
CA ILE A 928 -47.94 -27.33 -6.76
C ILE A 928 -46.84 -27.61 -7.80
N CYS A 929 -47.20 -28.18 -8.95
CA CYS A 929 -46.24 -28.45 -10.02
C CYS A 929 -45.60 -27.14 -10.53
N GLN A 930 -46.40 -26.10 -10.75
CA GLN A 930 -45.95 -24.80 -11.27
C GLN A 930 -45.05 -24.05 -10.29
N THR A 931 -45.32 -24.17 -8.98
CA THR A 931 -44.51 -23.51 -7.96
C THR A 931 -43.24 -24.29 -7.62
N SER A 932 -43.23 -25.62 -7.80
CA SER A 932 -42.14 -26.49 -7.32
C SER A 932 -41.19 -26.98 -8.40
N THR A 933 -41.54 -26.89 -9.69
CA THR A 933 -40.73 -27.47 -10.78
C THR A 933 -40.62 -26.56 -11.99
N VAL A 934 -39.54 -26.72 -12.74
CA VAL A 934 -39.34 -26.13 -14.07
C VAL A 934 -38.74 -27.20 -14.97
N LEU A 935 -39.23 -27.27 -16.21
CA LEU A 935 -38.67 -28.15 -17.23
C LEU A 935 -37.84 -27.35 -18.21
N VAL A 936 -36.58 -27.74 -18.43
CA VAL A 936 -35.68 -27.08 -19.39
C VAL A 936 -35.40 -28.01 -20.56
N VAL A 937 -35.69 -27.58 -21.79
CA VAL A 937 -35.52 -28.39 -23.00
C VAL A 937 -34.55 -27.72 -23.95
N GLY A 938 -33.39 -28.34 -24.18
CA GLY A 938 -32.39 -27.91 -25.16
C GLY A 938 -32.46 -28.74 -26.43
N ARG A 939 -32.50 -28.09 -27.60
CA ARG A 939 -32.44 -28.73 -28.93
C ARG A 939 -31.40 -28.03 -29.80
N TRP A 940 -30.66 -28.79 -30.60
CA TRP A 940 -29.59 -28.28 -31.47
C TRP A 940 -29.66 -28.87 -32.88
N ASP A 941 -29.10 -28.14 -33.85
CA ASP A 941 -28.99 -28.47 -35.28
C ASP A 941 -30.23 -29.19 -35.86
N TYR A 942 -31.39 -28.53 -35.75
CA TYR A 942 -32.67 -29.15 -36.11
C TYR A 942 -33.54 -28.26 -36.99
N LEU A 943 -34.35 -28.89 -37.84
CA LEU A 943 -35.46 -28.24 -38.55
C LEU A 943 -36.73 -28.40 -37.72
N ALA A 944 -37.64 -27.42 -37.75
CA ALA A 944 -38.83 -27.41 -36.90
C ALA A 944 -39.69 -28.69 -36.94
N ASP A 945 -39.71 -29.39 -38.10
CA ASP A 945 -40.48 -30.63 -38.31
C ASP A 945 -39.70 -31.93 -37.98
N THR A 946 -38.46 -31.85 -37.47
CA THR A 946 -37.66 -33.05 -37.12
C THR A 946 -38.13 -33.72 -35.84
N PRO A 947 -38.16 -35.07 -35.80
CA PRO A 947 -38.57 -35.81 -34.60
C PRO A 947 -37.62 -35.52 -33.42
N ILE A 948 -38.19 -35.46 -32.23
CA ILE A 948 -37.47 -35.27 -30.96
C ILE A 948 -36.83 -36.61 -30.59
N THR A 949 -35.51 -36.64 -30.47
CA THR A 949 -34.70 -37.81 -30.13
C THR A 949 -33.62 -37.43 -29.13
N ASP A 950 -33.08 -38.40 -28.37
CA ASP A 950 -31.96 -38.14 -27.45
C ASP A 950 -30.71 -37.59 -28.17
N ASP A 951 -30.58 -37.83 -29.47
CA ASP A 951 -29.46 -37.35 -30.30
C ASP A 951 -29.56 -35.86 -30.71
N ASN A 952 -30.72 -35.22 -30.51
CA ASN A 952 -30.94 -33.81 -30.90
C ASN A 952 -31.69 -32.99 -29.83
N THR A 953 -32.04 -33.60 -28.69
CA THR A 953 -32.85 -32.98 -27.64
C THR A 953 -32.44 -33.51 -26.27
N ILE A 954 -32.26 -32.61 -25.31
CA ILE A 954 -32.06 -32.92 -23.88
C ILE A 954 -33.15 -32.22 -23.09
N ALA A 955 -33.83 -32.95 -22.19
CA ALA A 955 -34.80 -32.40 -21.25
C ALA A 955 -34.30 -32.56 -19.81
N LEU A 956 -34.40 -31.48 -19.02
CA LEU A 956 -33.99 -31.42 -17.63
C LEU A 956 -35.20 -31.09 -16.75
N HIS A 957 -35.49 -31.97 -15.78
CA HIS A 957 -36.42 -31.68 -14.69
C HIS A 957 -35.64 -30.99 -13.57
N CYS A 958 -36.02 -29.76 -13.21
CA CYS A 958 -35.35 -28.96 -12.21
C CYS A 958 -36.29 -28.52 -11.07
N GLU A 959 -35.84 -28.67 -9.81
CA GLU A 959 -36.55 -28.23 -8.61
C GLU A 959 -35.74 -27.13 -7.88
N PRO A 960 -36.28 -25.90 -7.72
CA PRO A 960 -35.59 -24.83 -7.00
C PRO A 960 -35.77 -24.94 -5.48
N GLN A 961 -34.71 -24.65 -4.74
CA GLN A 961 -34.69 -24.59 -3.28
C GLN A 961 -34.19 -23.23 -2.79
N ALA A 962 -34.79 -22.73 -1.71
CA ALA A 962 -34.38 -21.46 -1.10
C ALA A 962 -33.11 -21.66 -0.25
N LYS A 963 -32.17 -20.71 -0.33
CA LYS A 963 -30.95 -20.72 0.46
C LYS A 963 -30.87 -19.45 1.30
N LEU A 964 -31.02 -19.61 2.62
CA LEU A 964 -30.95 -18.52 3.61
C LEU A 964 -29.79 -18.78 4.57
N GLN A 965 -28.85 -17.85 4.68
CA GLN A 965 -27.69 -17.99 5.58
C GLN A 965 -27.05 -16.63 5.86
N ASP A 966 -26.46 -16.43 7.04
CA ASP A 966 -25.67 -15.23 7.33
C ASP A 966 -24.29 -15.27 6.67
N TYR A 967 -23.87 -14.14 6.10
CA TYR A 967 -22.58 -13.95 5.45
C TYR A 967 -21.79 -12.82 6.09
N SER A 968 -20.48 -13.02 6.22
CA SER A 968 -19.54 -11.93 6.44
C SER A 968 -19.20 -11.32 5.09
N ILE A 969 -19.60 -10.08 4.88
CA ILE A 969 -19.41 -9.34 3.62
C ILE A 969 -18.43 -8.19 3.81
N ASN A 970 -17.68 -7.87 2.75
CA ASN A 970 -16.93 -6.62 2.61
C ASN A 970 -17.47 -5.87 1.39
N PHE A 971 -17.74 -4.58 1.54
CA PHE A 971 -18.43 -3.77 0.54
C PHE A 971 -17.97 -2.31 0.52
N ASP A 972 -18.22 -1.63 -0.60
CA ASP A 972 -17.88 -0.22 -0.83
C ASP A 972 -18.96 0.75 -0.30
N GLU A 973 -18.77 2.07 -0.47
CA GLU A 973 -19.76 3.07 -0.06
C GLU A 973 -21.13 2.93 -0.75
N LYS A 974 -21.17 2.31 -1.95
CA LYS A 974 -22.38 2.14 -2.77
C LYS A 974 -23.11 0.83 -2.46
N GLY A 975 -22.51 -0.05 -1.65
CA GLY A 975 -23.03 -1.37 -1.31
C GLY A 975 -22.62 -2.47 -2.29
N GLN A 976 -21.62 -2.22 -3.14
CA GLN A 976 -21.07 -3.24 -4.03
C GLN A 976 -20.25 -4.25 -3.22
N ILE A 977 -20.49 -5.54 -3.43
CA ILE A 977 -19.84 -6.60 -2.66
C ILE A 977 -18.46 -6.92 -3.26
N ALA A 978 -17.41 -6.73 -2.46
CA ALA A 978 -16.03 -7.09 -2.79
C ALA A 978 -15.80 -8.60 -2.68
N TRP A 979 -16.17 -9.14 -1.51
CA TRP A 979 -16.14 -10.56 -1.21
C TRP A 979 -17.15 -10.89 -0.12
N HIS A 980 -17.57 -12.15 -0.07
CA HIS A 980 -18.48 -12.66 0.94
C HIS A 980 -18.06 -14.07 1.37
N ASN A 981 -18.18 -14.36 2.66
CA ASN A 981 -17.90 -15.68 3.22
C ASN A 981 -19.07 -16.15 4.11
N PRO A 982 -19.56 -17.38 3.94
CA PRO A 982 -20.65 -17.90 4.76
C PRO A 982 -20.20 -18.04 6.22
N VAL A 983 -21.05 -17.61 7.15
CA VAL A 983 -20.84 -17.84 8.58
C VAL A 983 -21.24 -19.29 8.89
N ALA A 984 -20.39 -20.02 9.60
CA ALA A 984 -20.67 -21.42 9.94
C ALA A 984 -21.85 -21.52 10.93
N ASN A 985 -22.73 -22.51 10.71
CA ASN A 985 -23.90 -22.82 11.54
C ASN A 985 -25.02 -21.75 11.58
N THR A 986 -25.11 -20.88 10.58
CA THR A 986 -26.19 -19.87 10.43
C THR A 986 -27.13 -20.16 9.27
N SER A 987 -27.04 -21.33 8.63
CA SER A 987 -27.96 -21.74 7.56
C SER A 987 -29.35 -22.00 8.13
N ILE A 988 -30.37 -21.38 7.55
CA ILE A 988 -31.77 -21.53 7.93
C ILE A 988 -32.42 -22.49 6.91
N THR A 989 -32.73 -23.70 7.36
CA THR A 989 -33.33 -24.77 6.51
C THR A 989 -34.73 -25.19 6.94
N GLU A 990 -35.19 -24.75 8.12
CA GLU A 990 -36.49 -25.12 8.69
C GLU A 990 -37.09 -23.93 9.47
N GLY A 991 -38.41 -23.89 9.60
CA GLY A 991 -39.16 -22.90 10.37
C GLY A 991 -39.84 -21.83 9.53
N ALA A 992 -40.65 -20.99 10.16
CA ALA A 992 -41.56 -20.06 9.47
C ALA A 992 -40.87 -19.13 8.46
N MET A 993 -39.63 -18.69 8.73
CA MET A 993 -38.87 -17.85 7.79
C MET A 993 -38.50 -18.61 6.51
N TYR A 994 -38.05 -19.86 6.65
CA TYR A 994 -37.71 -20.71 5.52
C TYR A 994 -38.96 -21.13 4.74
N ASP A 995 -40.03 -21.47 5.44
CA ASP A 995 -41.31 -21.84 4.83
C ASP A 995 -41.87 -20.67 3.99
N ASN A 996 -41.88 -19.45 4.55
CA ASN A 996 -42.33 -18.25 3.84
C ASN A 996 -41.45 -17.93 2.61
N ALA A 997 -40.13 -18.08 2.73
CA ALA A 997 -39.21 -17.88 1.62
C ALA A 997 -39.39 -18.94 0.52
N THR A 998 -39.67 -20.19 0.90
CA THR A 998 -39.94 -21.28 -0.05
C THR A 998 -41.24 -21.05 -0.81
N VAL A 999 -42.31 -20.65 -0.14
CA VAL A 999 -43.58 -20.28 -0.80
C VAL A 999 -43.37 -19.09 -1.76
N SER A 1000 -42.62 -18.07 -1.33
CA SER A 1000 -42.34 -16.89 -2.15
C SER A 1000 -41.46 -17.22 -3.38
N LEU A 1001 -40.45 -18.08 -3.21
CA LEU A 1001 -39.66 -18.63 -4.33
C LEU A 1001 -40.55 -19.43 -5.29
N GLY A 1002 -41.52 -20.17 -4.78
CA GLY A 1002 -42.47 -20.91 -5.62
C GLY A 1002 -43.37 -19.98 -6.45
N GLN A 1003 -43.81 -18.84 -5.90
CA GLN A 1003 -44.54 -17.83 -6.69
C GLN A 1003 -43.66 -17.20 -7.76
N PHE A 1004 -42.41 -16.89 -7.44
CA PHE A 1004 -41.43 -16.44 -8.43
C PHE A 1004 -41.26 -17.49 -9.53
N ASN A 1005 -41.11 -18.77 -9.19
CA ASN A 1005 -40.92 -19.86 -10.13
C ASN A 1005 -42.10 -19.99 -11.11
N LYS A 1006 -43.33 -19.88 -10.59
CA LYS A 1006 -44.56 -19.89 -11.38
C LYS A 1006 -44.55 -18.78 -12.44
N VAL A 1007 -44.16 -17.55 -12.07
CA VAL A 1007 -44.06 -16.42 -13.01
C VAL A 1007 -42.89 -16.58 -13.97
N PHE A 1008 -41.72 -16.97 -13.47
CA PHE A 1008 -40.49 -17.16 -14.25
C PHE A 1008 -40.68 -18.15 -15.40
N ALA A 1009 -41.30 -19.30 -15.14
CA ALA A 1009 -41.53 -20.33 -16.15
C ALA A 1009 -42.75 -20.06 -17.05
N ALA A 1010 -43.71 -19.23 -16.62
CA ALA A 1010 -44.93 -18.95 -17.40
C ALA A 1010 -44.75 -17.88 -18.48
N ILE A 1011 -43.77 -16.97 -18.33
CA ILE A 1011 -43.50 -15.88 -19.27
C ILE A 1011 -43.18 -16.40 -20.70
N PRO A 1012 -42.36 -17.45 -20.90
CA PRO A 1012 -42.08 -17.98 -22.24
C PRO A 1012 -43.30 -18.57 -22.96
N ASN A 1013 -44.23 -19.21 -22.24
CA ASN A 1013 -45.32 -19.99 -22.84
C ASN A 1013 -46.42 -19.16 -23.52
N SER A 1014 -46.57 -17.88 -23.19
CA SER A 1014 -47.65 -17.02 -23.71
C SER A 1014 -47.35 -16.38 -25.08
N TYR A 1015 -46.09 -16.42 -25.54
CA TYR A 1015 -45.64 -15.66 -26.72
C TYR A 1015 -45.11 -16.52 -27.88
N VAL A 1016 -45.03 -17.85 -27.72
CA VAL A 1016 -44.72 -18.77 -28.83
C VAL A 1016 -45.96 -18.90 -29.72
N GLY A 1017 -46.14 -18.03 -30.72
CA GLY A 1017 -47.14 -18.34 -31.76
C GLY A 1017 -47.66 -17.29 -32.75
N ASN A 1018 -47.39 -15.99 -32.62
CA ASN A 1018 -48.11 -15.00 -33.45
C ASN A 1018 -47.30 -13.95 -34.23
N THR A 1019 -45.97 -13.89 -34.10
CA THR A 1019 -45.15 -12.98 -34.90
C THR A 1019 -44.72 -13.65 -36.20
N THR A 1020 -45.18 -13.14 -37.34
CA THR A 1020 -44.65 -13.53 -38.65
C THR A 1020 -43.46 -12.64 -38.97
N MET A 1021 -42.28 -13.20 -39.25
CA MET A 1021 -41.12 -12.43 -39.67
C MET A 1021 -40.55 -12.97 -40.99
N ARG A 1022 -40.11 -12.06 -41.87
CA ARG A 1022 -39.40 -12.33 -43.11
C ARG A 1022 -37.90 -12.11 -42.85
N ASN A 1023 -37.07 -13.09 -43.23
CA ASN A 1023 -35.60 -13.03 -43.38
C ASN A 1023 -34.71 -13.80 -42.38
N GLY A 1024 -35.12 -14.96 -41.84
CA GLY A 1024 -34.16 -15.97 -41.37
C GLY A 1024 -33.29 -15.65 -40.14
N THR A 1025 -33.44 -14.49 -39.52
CA THR A 1025 -32.97 -14.24 -38.16
C THR A 1025 -34.14 -14.46 -37.23
N TYR A 1026 -34.06 -15.49 -36.38
CA TYR A 1026 -34.94 -15.61 -35.22
C TYR A 1026 -34.83 -14.29 -34.47
N ASN A 1027 -35.88 -13.47 -34.50
CA ASN A 1027 -36.00 -12.35 -33.59
C ASN A 1027 -36.11 -12.98 -32.20
N VAL A 1028 -34.99 -12.98 -31.48
CA VAL A 1028 -34.84 -13.43 -30.08
C VAL A 1028 -35.86 -12.75 -29.15
N SER A 1029 -36.61 -11.76 -29.65
CA SER A 1029 -37.70 -11.04 -29.00
C SER A 1029 -39.03 -11.81 -28.86
N SER A 1030 -39.07 -13.14 -28.93
CA SER A 1030 -40.26 -13.91 -28.47
C SER A 1030 -39.97 -14.73 -27.20
N TYR A 1031 -39.63 -13.98 -26.14
CA TYR A 1031 -39.92 -14.20 -24.71
C TYR A 1031 -39.42 -15.45 -23.94
N ASP A 1032 -38.49 -16.26 -24.45
CA ASP A 1032 -37.69 -17.18 -23.61
C ASP A 1032 -36.26 -16.67 -23.35
N TRP A 1033 -36.20 -15.54 -22.66
CA TRP A 1033 -34.95 -14.82 -22.42
C TRP A 1033 -33.97 -15.61 -21.53
N ALA A 1034 -34.47 -16.43 -20.60
CA ALA A 1034 -33.65 -17.25 -19.72
C ALA A 1034 -32.97 -18.38 -20.54
N GLY A 1035 -33.72 -19.03 -21.43
CA GLY A 1035 -33.18 -20.02 -22.36
C GLY A 1035 -32.09 -19.45 -23.26
N PHE A 1036 -32.28 -18.22 -23.76
CA PHE A 1036 -31.26 -17.52 -24.55
C PHE A 1036 -29.98 -17.24 -23.76
N LEU A 1037 -30.07 -16.84 -22.48
CA LEU A 1037 -28.87 -16.64 -21.65
C LEU A 1037 -28.10 -17.93 -21.42
N VAL A 1038 -28.81 -19.04 -21.19
CA VAL A 1038 -28.18 -20.36 -21.04
C VAL A 1038 -27.47 -20.73 -22.34
N ALA A 1039 -28.10 -20.53 -23.50
CA ALA A 1039 -27.50 -20.83 -24.79
C ALA A 1039 -26.23 -20.01 -25.04
N ARG A 1040 -26.24 -18.72 -24.66
CA ARG A 1040 -25.10 -17.82 -24.77
C ARG A 1040 -23.94 -18.22 -23.86
N LEU A 1041 -24.22 -18.55 -22.60
CA LEU A 1041 -23.21 -19.03 -21.66
C LEU A 1041 -22.61 -20.35 -22.12
N TYR A 1042 -23.45 -21.25 -22.66
CA TYR A 1042 -23.01 -22.51 -23.23
C TYR A 1042 -22.07 -22.28 -24.43
N GLN A 1043 -22.45 -21.42 -25.39
CA GLN A 1043 -21.61 -21.08 -26.55
C GLN A 1043 -20.31 -20.36 -26.17
N ARG A 1044 -20.29 -19.65 -25.05
CA ARG A 1044 -19.07 -19.01 -24.53
C ARG A 1044 -18.08 -20.04 -24.01
N GLU A 1045 -18.58 -21.05 -23.30
CA GLU A 1045 -17.76 -22.11 -22.71
C GLU A 1045 -17.32 -23.13 -23.78
N ASP A 1046 -18.20 -23.47 -24.72
CA ASP A 1046 -17.96 -24.39 -25.84
C ASP A 1046 -18.43 -23.80 -27.18
N PRO A 1047 -17.58 -22.99 -27.85
CA PRO A 1047 -17.96 -22.28 -29.08
C PRO A 1047 -18.10 -23.16 -30.33
N ASP A 1048 -17.49 -24.35 -30.33
CA ASP A 1048 -17.48 -25.29 -31.46
C ASP A 1048 -18.28 -26.58 -31.15
N PHE A 1049 -19.31 -26.48 -30.29
CA PHE A 1049 -20.05 -27.66 -29.83
C PHE A 1049 -20.76 -28.40 -30.99
N ASP A 1050 -20.61 -29.73 -31.03
CA ASP A 1050 -21.32 -30.60 -31.99
C ASP A 1050 -22.64 -31.16 -31.40
N SER A 1051 -22.72 -31.31 -30.08
CA SER A 1051 -23.90 -31.80 -29.35
C SER A 1051 -23.93 -31.24 -27.93
N LEU A 1052 -25.13 -31.02 -27.37
CA LEU A 1052 -25.25 -30.54 -25.99
C LEU A 1052 -24.80 -31.60 -24.98
N ASN A 1053 -24.02 -31.19 -23.98
CA ASN A 1053 -23.64 -32.00 -22.83
C ASN A 1053 -24.63 -31.74 -21.68
N PRO A 1054 -25.26 -32.77 -21.11
CA PRO A 1054 -26.25 -32.60 -20.04
C PRO A 1054 -25.66 -31.95 -18.78
N ASP A 1055 -24.45 -32.31 -18.36
CA ASP A 1055 -23.84 -31.76 -17.14
C ASP A 1055 -23.52 -30.27 -17.29
N LEU A 1056 -23.02 -29.87 -18.46
CA LEU A 1056 -22.73 -28.48 -18.78
C LEU A 1056 -24.02 -27.67 -18.91
N LEU A 1057 -25.06 -28.25 -19.53
CA LEU A 1057 -26.37 -27.62 -19.62
C LEU A 1057 -26.99 -27.39 -18.24
N MET A 1058 -26.86 -28.35 -17.32
CA MET A 1058 -27.31 -28.21 -15.93
C MET A 1058 -26.59 -27.05 -15.21
N ASP A 1059 -25.27 -26.98 -15.31
CA ASP A 1059 -24.47 -25.94 -14.65
C ASP A 1059 -24.81 -24.54 -15.17
N MET A 1060 -24.94 -24.39 -16.50
CA MET A 1060 -25.34 -23.12 -17.13
C MET A 1060 -26.78 -22.74 -16.77
N THR A 1061 -27.70 -23.71 -16.72
CA THR A 1061 -29.10 -23.50 -16.32
C THR A 1061 -29.19 -23.05 -14.85
N GLN A 1062 -28.46 -23.71 -13.95
CA GLN A 1062 -28.40 -23.34 -12.55
C GLN A 1062 -27.80 -21.95 -12.36
N THR A 1063 -26.72 -21.63 -13.08
CA THR A 1063 -26.09 -20.30 -13.04
C THR A 1063 -27.08 -19.22 -13.45
N VAL A 1064 -27.75 -19.36 -14.59
CA VAL A 1064 -28.75 -18.37 -15.03
C VAL A 1064 -29.85 -18.24 -13.99
N PHE A 1065 -30.43 -19.34 -13.51
CA PHE A 1065 -31.50 -19.28 -12.52
C PHE A 1065 -31.09 -18.55 -11.22
N GLN A 1066 -29.87 -18.80 -10.72
CA GLN A 1066 -29.33 -18.13 -9.53
C GLN A 1066 -29.13 -16.63 -9.74
N TRP A 1067 -28.59 -16.22 -10.89
CA TRP A 1067 -28.41 -14.81 -11.24
C TRP A 1067 -29.75 -14.09 -11.36
N VAL A 1068 -30.73 -14.77 -11.97
CA VAL A 1068 -32.07 -14.21 -12.11
C VAL A 1068 -32.72 -14.01 -10.76
N TYR A 1069 -32.73 -15.04 -9.91
CA TYR A 1069 -33.38 -14.94 -8.62
C TYR A 1069 -32.69 -13.94 -7.69
N SER A 1070 -31.36 -13.90 -7.67
CA SER A 1070 -30.61 -12.92 -6.87
C SER A 1070 -30.87 -11.49 -7.33
N THR A 1071 -30.95 -11.26 -8.64
CA THR A 1071 -31.32 -9.95 -9.23
C THR A 1071 -32.77 -9.58 -8.89
N TYR A 1072 -33.72 -10.51 -9.10
CA TYR A 1072 -35.13 -10.33 -8.79
C TYR A 1072 -35.34 -9.97 -7.31
N PHE A 1073 -34.72 -10.73 -6.40
CA PHE A 1073 -34.84 -10.45 -4.98
C PHE A 1073 -34.22 -9.11 -4.60
N SER A 1074 -33.04 -8.77 -5.11
CA SER A 1074 -32.39 -7.48 -4.83
C SER A 1074 -33.24 -6.28 -5.26
N ILE A 1075 -34.01 -6.42 -6.34
CA ILE A 1075 -34.95 -5.41 -6.85
C ILE A 1075 -36.19 -5.33 -5.97
N TRP A 1076 -36.83 -6.47 -5.68
CA TRP A 1076 -38.13 -6.53 -5.00
C TRP A 1076 -38.06 -6.73 -3.49
N ARG A 1077 -36.88 -6.59 -2.89
CA ARG A 1077 -36.61 -6.91 -1.48
C ARG A 1077 -37.56 -6.25 -0.48
N ASN A 1078 -38.07 -5.05 -0.77
CA ASN A 1078 -38.97 -4.32 0.13
C ASN A 1078 -40.34 -5.01 0.30
N ILE A 1079 -40.69 -5.90 -0.63
CA ILE A 1079 -41.92 -6.70 -0.57
C ILE A 1079 -41.71 -7.93 0.34
N TYR A 1080 -40.48 -8.41 0.47
CA TYR A 1080 -40.14 -9.63 1.21
C TYR A 1080 -39.55 -9.38 2.60
N LEU A 1081 -38.83 -8.28 2.78
CA LEU A 1081 -38.12 -7.93 4.00
C LEU A 1081 -38.92 -6.91 4.82
N GLU A 1082 -39.04 -7.16 6.11
CA GLU A 1082 -39.68 -6.23 7.04
C GLU A 1082 -38.77 -5.01 7.31
N PRO A 1083 -39.22 -3.77 7.03
CA PRO A 1083 -38.48 -2.56 7.36
C PRO A 1083 -38.56 -2.27 8.87
N LEU A 1084 -37.43 -1.90 9.47
CA LEU A 1084 -37.33 -1.52 10.87
C LEU A 1084 -37.67 -0.03 11.04
N ILE A 1085 -38.51 0.28 12.05
CA ILE A 1085 -38.89 1.67 12.39
C ILE A 1085 -37.66 2.47 12.86
N GLU A 1086 -36.77 1.84 13.62
CA GLU A 1086 -35.50 2.41 14.06
C GLU A 1086 -34.34 1.54 13.55
N PRO A 1087 -33.36 2.11 12.81
CA PRO A 1087 -32.21 1.37 12.32
C PRO A 1087 -31.37 0.78 13.47
N ILE A 1088 -31.06 -0.51 13.39
CA ILE A 1088 -30.22 -1.19 14.37
C ILE A 1088 -28.75 -1.18 13.93
N GLN A 1089 -27.81 -1.30 14.86
CA GLN A 1089 -26.39 -1.39 14.54
C GLN A 1089 -26.07 -2.73 13.87
N ALA A 1090 -25.32 -2.70 12.78
CA ALA A 1090 -24.92 -3.91 12.05
C ALA A 1090 -24.03 -4.83 12.91
N THR A 1091 -24.26 -6.14 12.81
CA THR A 1091 -23.46 -7.14 13.53
C THR A 1091 -22.05 -7.24 12.92
N ASN A 1092 -21.03 -7.33 13.77
CA ASN A 1092 -19.61 -7.36 13.38
C ASN A 1092 -19.20 -6.22 12.42
N ALA A 1093 -19.77 -5.03 12.62
CA ALA A 1093 -19.45 -3.85 11.82
C ALA A 1093 -17.97 -3.48 11.93
N THR A 1094 -17.29 -3.44 10.79
CA THR A 1094 -15.87 -3.12 10.65
C THR A 1094 -15.64 -2.14 9.51
N VAL A 1095 -14.56 -1.38 9.64
CA VAL A 1095 -14.05 -0.42 8.68
C VAL A 1095 -12.61 -0.79 8.42
N THR A 1096 -12.30 -1.08 7.15
CA THR A 1096 -11.01 -1.59 6.72
C THR A 1096 -10.28 -0.51 5.92
N ARG A 1097 -9.19 0.02 6.49
CA ARG A 1097 -8.31 0.98 5.81
C ARG A 1097 -6.98 0.33 5.43
N SER A 1098 -6.48 0.57 4.23
CA SER A 1098 -5.07 0.30 3.90
C SER A 1098 -4.19 1.28 4.67
N THR A 1099 -3.32 0.79 5.55
CA THR A 1099 -2.42 1.65 6.33
C THR A 1099 -1.01 1.08 6.38
N TRP A 1100 -0.02 1.97 6.43
CA TRP A 1100 1.36 1.57 6.62
C TRP A 1100 1.60 1.20 8.08
N ARG A 1101 2.33 0.09 8.30
CA ARG A 1101 2.77 -0.33 9.63
C ARG A 1101 4.26 -0.67 9.68
N MET A 1102 4.87 -0.44 10.83
CA MET A 1102 6.23 -0.87 11.13
C MET A 1102 6.19 -2.19 11.90
N VAL A 1103 6.80 -3.23 11.33
CA VAL A 1103 6.88 -4.56 11.93
C VAL A 1103 8.33 -4.83 12.34
N PRO A 1104 8.60 -5.31 13.57
CA PRO A 1104 9.94 -5.70 13.97
C PRO A 1104 10.40 -6.96 13.23
N SER A 1105 11.68 -7.03 12.88
CA SER A 1105 12.28 -8.24 12.34
C SER A 1105 12.81 -9.12 13.48
N ALA A 1106 12.08 -10.20 13.78
CA ALA A 1106 12.48 -11.19 14.78
C ALA A 1106 13.95 -11.68 14.66
N PRO A 1107 14.48 -12.05 13.46
CA PRO A 1107 15.86 -12.52 13.35
C PRO A 1107 16.88 -11.42 13.65
N SER A 1108 16.63 -10.18 13.20
CA SER A 1108 17.55 -9.08 13.46
C SER A 1108 17.57 -8.70 14.93
N LEU A 1109 16.40 -8.71 15.58
CA LEU A 1109 16.29 -8.43 17.00
C LEU A 1109 17.05 -9.48 17.83
N ALA A 1110 16.89 -10.77 17.51
CA ALA A 1110 17.63 -11.85 18.18
C ALA A 1110 19.15 -11.69 17.99
N ILE A 1111 19.62 -11.44 16.77
CA ILE A 1111 21.04 -11.25 16.50
C ILE A 1111 21.57 -10.01 17.24
N ALA A 1112 20.87 -8.87 17.19
CA ALA A 1112 21.29 -7.65 17.89
C ALA A 1112 21.40 -7.88 19.41
N LEU A 1113 20.41 -8.54 20.01
CA LEU A 1113 20.40 -8.88 21.44
C LEU A 1113 21.60 -9.78 21.81
N THR A 1114 21.85 -10.84 21.02
CA THR A 1114 22.98 -11.75 21.29
C THR A 1114 24.34 -11.06 21.20
N ILE A 1115 24.52 -10.13 20.26
CA ILE A 1115 25.77 -9.37 20.13
C ILE A 1115 25.95 -8.41 21.31
N ILE A 1116 24.91 -7.68 21.70
CA ILE A 1116 25.02 -6.74 22.83
C ILE A 1116 25.31 -7.50 24.13
N VAL A 1117 24.66 -8.65 24.36
CA VAL A 1117 24.97 -9.52 25.50
C VAL A 1117 26.43 -9.99 25.44
N PHE A 1118 26.91 -10.43 24.28
CA PHE A 1118 28.31 -10.79 24.10
C PHE A 1118 29.26 -9.63 24.45
N ASP A 1119 28.99 -8.42 23.97
CA ASP A 1119 29.81 -7.24 24.26
C ASP A 1119 29.81 -6.88 25.75
N THR A 1120 28.68 -6.98 26.45
CA THR A 1120 28.64 -6.75 27.90
C THR A 1120 29.52 -7.75 28.66
N ILE A 1121 29.51 -9.02 28.26
CA ILE A 1121 30.38 -10.07 28.83
C ILE A 1121 31.85 -9.74 28.55
N VAL A 1122 32.19 -9.34 27.33
CA VAL A 1122 33.56 -8.93 26.94
C VAL A 1122 34.06 -7.79 27.82
N VAL A 1123 33.25 -6.74 27.98
CA VAL A 1123 33.59 -5.55 28.78
C VAL A 1123 33.78 -5.92 30.26
N LEU A 1124 32.91 -6.77 30.82
CA LEU A 1124 33.05 -7.30 32.19
C LEU A 1124 34.34 -8.10 32.38
N LEU A 1125 34.65 -9.00 31.44
CA LEU A 1125 35.87 -9.81 31.47
C LEU A 1125 37.13 -8.93 31.37
N VAL A 1126 37.15 -7.92 30.49
CA VAL A 1126 38.26 -6.98 30.38
C VAL A 1126 38.48 -6.24 31.69
N PHE A 1127 37.41 -5.73 32.31
CA PHE A 1127 37.50 -5.03 33.59
C PHE A 1127 38.07 -5.92 34.70
N TRP A 1128 37.49 -7.11 34.90
CA TRP A 1128 37.94 -8.04 35.94
C TRP A 1128 39.37 -8.54 35.74
N THR A 1129 39.76 -8.82 34.49
CA THR A 1129 41.08 -9.41 34.21
C THR A 1129 42.22 -8.41 34.17
N ARG A 1130 41.96 -7.12 33.92
CA ARG A 1130 42.99 -6.08 33.72
C ARG A 1130 43.05 -5.03 34.83
N ARG A 1131 41.99 -4.86 35.61
CA ARG A 1131 42.00 -3.93 36.74
C ARG A 1131 43.12 -4.28 37.74
N GLY A 1132 43.94 -3.28 38.08
CA GLY A 1132 45.01 -3.41 39.07
C GLY A 1132 46.25 -4.21 38.65
N ARG A 1133 46.30 -4.77 37.43
CA ARG A 1133 47.43 -5.60 36.97
C ARG A 1133 48.60 -4.82 36.36
N PHE A 1134 48.37 -3.61 35.83
CA PHE A 1134 49.44 -2.77 35.30
C PHE A 1134 49.85 -1.72 36.34
N ARG A 1135 51.09 -1.80 36.85
CA ARG A 1135 51.61 -0.91 37.89
C ARG A 1135 52.77 -0.06 37.34
N ALA A 1136 52.44 1.10 36.77
CA ALA A 1136 53.43 2.06 36.29
C ALA A 1136 52.94 3.49 36.56
N PRO A 1137 53.85 4.47 36.74
CA PRO A 1137 53.48 5.86 37.05
C PRO A 1137 52.75 6.58 35.89
N ARG A 1138 52.87 6.08 34.66
CA ARG A 1138 52.24 6.66 33.46
C ARG A 1138 51.79 5.55 32.50
N MET A 1139 51.00 5.89 31.48
CA MET A 1139 50.66 4.95 30.41
C MET A 1139 51.55 5.14 29.18
N PRO A 1140 51.96 4.06 28.47
CA PRO A 1140 52.79 4.13 27.26
C PRO A 1140 51.99 4.62 26.05
N ARG A 1141 51.48 5.85 26.13
CA ARG A 1141 50.52 6.45 25.21
C ARG A 1141 51.15 7.41 24.21
N SER A 1142 52.39 7.84 24.45
CA SER A 1142 53.11 8.81 23.62
C SER A 1142 54.61 8.56 23.71
N ILE A 1143 55.36 9.08 22.76
CA ILE A 1143 56.82 8.89 22.66
C ILE A 1143 57.51 9.44 23.92
N GLY A 1144 57.16 10.66 24.34
CA GLY A 1144 57.70 11.29 25.55
C GLY A 1144 57.31 10.58 26.85
N ALA A 1145 56.24 9.78 26.84
CA ALA A 1145 55.83 8.93 27.96
C ALA A 1145 56.55 7.56 27.96
N VAL A 1146 57.28 7.21 26.91
CA VAL A 1146 58.03 5.94 26.83
C VAL A 1146 59.53 6.18 26.98
N ILE A 1147 60.06 7.27 26.39
CA ILE A 1147 61.51 7.58 26.36
C ILE A 1147 62.17 7.49 27.75
N PRO A 1148 61.68 8.14 28.82
CA PRO A 1148 62.34 8.05 30.14
C PRO A 1148 62.40 6.65 30.78
N TRP A 1149 61.66 5.66 30.27
CA TRP A 1149 61.75 4.27 30.73
C TRP A 1149 62.75 3.43 29.93
N ILE A 1150 63.27 3.94 28.82
CA ILE A 1150 64.16 3.22 27.92
C ILE A 1150 65.54 3.91 27.88
N SER A 1151 65.59 5.24 28.01
CA SER A 1151 66.80 6.06 27.82
C SER A 1151 68.04 5.65 28.62
N HIS A 1152 67.86 4.98 29.76
CA HIS A 1152 68.95 4.61 30.69
C HIS A 1152 69.18 3.10 30.81
N SER A 1153 68.53 2.29 29.98
CA SER A 1153 68.65 0.84 30.05
C SER A 1153 69.89 0.34 29.33
N GLN A 1154 70.53 -0.70 29.88
CA GLN A 1154 71.64 -1.40 29.22
C GLN A 1154 71.21 -2.07 27.90
N MET A 1155 69.91 -2.39 27.78
CA MET A 1155 69.28 -2.90 26.56
C MET A 1155 69.49 -1.97 25.36
N LEU A 1156 69.63 -0.64 25.52
CA LEU A 1156 69.76 0.27 24.37
C LEU A 1156 70.99 -0.01 23.50
N ASN A 1157 72.05 -0.60 24.07
CA ASN A 1157 73.23 -1.02 23.31
C ASN A 1157 72.90 -2.09 22.27
N ASP A 1158 71.88 -2.93 22.51
CA ASP A 1158 71.41 -3.94 21.56
C ASP A 1158 70.63 -3.33 20.37
N PHE A 1159 70.34 -2.02 20.43
CA PHE A 1159 69.57 -1.28 19.43
C PHE A 1159 70.38 -0.22 18.68
N ALA A 1160 71.66 -0.02 19.02
CA ALA A 1160 72.54 0.91 18.34
C ALA A 1160 72.70 0.55 16.86
N ASP A 1161 72.61 1.56 15.98
CA ASP A 1161 72.68 1.45 14.51
C ASP A 1161 71.59 0.56 13.86
N THR A 1162 70.52 0.26 14.60
CA THR A 1162 69.40 -0.57 14.10
C THR A 1162 68.22 0.25 13.53
N HIS A 1163 68.27 1.59 13.59
CA HIS A 1163 67.19 2.46 13.08
C HIS A 1163 66.97 2.30 11.57
N THR A 1164 68.04 2.08 10.79
CA THR A 1164 67.96 1.89 9.33
C THR A 1164 67.42 0.51 8.92
N TRP A 1165 67.25 -0.42 9.86
CA TRP A 1165 66.83 -1.79 9.57
C TRP A 1165 65.31 -1.91 9.44
N SER A 1166 64.87 -2.89 8.63
CA SER A 1166 63.46 -3.27 8.56
C SER A 1166 63.01 -3.99 9.85
N SER A 1167 61.71 -3.96 10.15
CA SER A 1167 61.16 -4.60 11.35
C SER A 1167 61.46 -6.10 11.41
N ALA A 1168 61.50 -6.80 10.27
CA ALA A 1168 61.84 -8.22 10.20
C ALA A 1168 63.32 -8.49 10.51
N LYS A 1169 64.23 -7.65 9.97
CA LYS A 1169 65.67 -7.75 10.25
C LYS A 1169 65.98 -7.48 11.72
N ARG A 1170 65.34 -6.45 12.30
CA ARG A 1170 65.44 -6.14 13.73
C ARG A 1170 64.89 -7.27 14.60
N HIS A 1171 63.75 -7.86 14.22
CA HIS A 1171 63.18 -9.01 14.93
C HIS A 1171 64.12 -10.22 14.93
N ALA A 1172 64.72 -10.56 13.78
CA ALA A 1172 65.67 -11.67 13.68
C ALA A 1172 66.91 -11.46 14.55
N HIS A 1173 67.45 -10.24 14.56
CA HIS A 1173 68.60 -9.88 15.42
C HIS A 1173 68.28 -10.02 16.91
N LEU A 1174 67.18 -9.43 17.38
CA LEU A 1174 66.79 -9.51 18.80
C LEU A 1174 66.47 -10.94 19.23
N THR A 1175 65.97 -11.77 18.31
CA THR A 1175 65.74 -13.20 18.57
C THR A 1175 67.06 -13.96 18.68
N SER A 1176 68.07 -13.60 17.87
CA SER A 1176 69.40 -14.23 17.92
C SER A 1176 70.18 -13.95 19.21
N LEU A 1177 69.92 -12.81 19.87
CA LEU A 1177 70.55 -12.45 21.13
C LEU A 1177 70.07 -13.32 22.32
N ASN A 1178 68.91 -13.98 22.22
CA ASN A 1178 68.30 -14.84 23.25
C ASN A 1178 68.21 -14.22 24.67
N LYS A 1179 68.26 -12.89 24.79
CA LYS A 1179 68.16 -12.15 26.06
C LYS A 1179 66.73 -12.11 26.59
N ARG A 1180 66.61 -11.92 27.91
CA ARG A 1180 65.35 -11.79 28.66
C ARG A 1180 65.21 -10.38 29.20
N TYR A 1181 63.99 -9.85 29.18
CA TYR A 1181 63.70 -8.45 29.50
C TYR A 1181 62.57 -8.35 30.51
N GLY A 1182 62.61 -7.30 31.33
CA GLY A 1182 61.57 -6.97 32.29
C GLY A 1182 61.32 -5.47 32.37
N PHE A 1183 60.15 -5.06 32.87
CA PHE A 1183 59.82 -3.67 33.19
C PHE A 1183 59.52 -3.56 34.68
N ARG A 1184 60.49 -3.04 35.44
CA ARG A 1184 60.44 -2.86 36.89
C ARG A 1184 61.43 -1.78 37.32
N MET A 1185 61.61 -1.60 38.62
CA MET A 1185 62.71 -0.79 39.12
C MET A 1185 64.01 -1.57 38.92
N PHE A 1186 64.94 -1.03 38.14
CA PHE A 1186 66.29 -1.55 37.97
C PHE A 1186 67.29 -0.57 38.60
N MET A 1187 68.44 -1.10 39.02
CA MET A 1187 69.55 -0.30 39.49
C MET A 1187 70.33 0.22 38.27
N GLY A 1188 70.40 1.54 38.10
CA GLY A 1188 71.20 2.16 37.04
C GLY A 1188 72.71 2.06 37.33
N ALA A 1189 73.54 2.37 36.31
CA ALA A 1189 75.00 2.43 36.45
C ALA A 1189 75.49 3.50 37.47
N ASP A 1190 74.59 4.39 37.88
CA ASP A 1190 74.77 5.46 38.86
C ASP A 1190 74.25 5.11 40.27
N ASN A 1191 73.99 3.82 40.56
CA ASN A 1191 73.50 3.31 41.85
C ASN A 1191 72.15 3.89 42.31
N ARG A 1192 71.29 4.32 41.39
CA ARG A 1192 69.91 4.77 41.68
C ARG A 1192 68.87 3.81 41.11
N TRP A 1193 67.78 3.60 41.86
CA TRP A 1193 66.65 2.79 41.40
C TRP A 1193 65.74 3.58 40.47
N ARG A 1194 65.50 3.07 39.26
CA ARG A 1194 64.64 3.72 38.27
C ARG A 1194 63.69 2.74 37.59
N PHE A 1195 62.51 3.20 37.23
CA PHE A 1195 61.62 2.44 36.34
C PHE A 1195 62.24 2.40 34.95
N ALA A 1196 62.69 1.22 34.52
CA ALA A 1196 63.28 1.01 33.22
C ALA A 1196 62.83 -0.32 32.62
N VAL A 1197 62.83 -0.41 31.29
CA VAL A 1197 62.77 -1.68 30.56
C VAL A 1197 64.21 -2.13 30.37
N ASP A 1198 64.67 -3.15 31.07
CA ASP A 1198 66.08 -3.59 31.01
C ASP A 1198 66.23 -5.11 30.93
N GLN A 1199 67.44 -5.57 30.61
CA GLN A 1199 67.80 -6.99 30.58
C GLN A 1199 67.72 -7.59 31.99
N GLU A 1200 67.12 -8.77 32.11
CA GLU A 1200 67.13 -9.53 33.37
C GLU A 1200 68.40 -10.38 33.49
N PRO A 1201 69.04 -10.41 34.68
CA PRO A 1201 70.19 -11.27 34.90
C PRO A 1201 69.78 -12.74 34.77
N GLU A 1202 70.61 -13.55 34.10
CA GLU A 1202 70.42 -15.00 34.06
C GLU A 1202 70.49 -15.53 35.49
N THR A 1203 69.44 -16.19 35.96
CA THR A 1203 69.46 -16.90 37.23
C THR A 1203 70.41 -18.09 37.10
N THR A 1204 71.70 -17.89 37.36
CA THR A 1204 72.63 -18.99 37.61
C THR A 1204 72.19 -19.66 38.91
N LYS A 1205 71.46 -20.76 38.79
CA LYS A 1205 71.21 -21.67 39.92
C LYS A 1205 72.60 -22.11 40.43
N PRO A 1206 72.98 -21.84 41.69
CA PRO A 1206 74.28 -22.27 42.20
C PRO A 1206 74.34 -23.81 42.20
N PRO A 1207 75.51 -24.42 41.91
CA PRO A 1207 75.66 -25.85 41.85
C PRO A 1207 75.54 -26.49 43.24
N ASP A 1208 74.87 -27.64 43.24
CA ASP A 1208 74.55 -28.57 44.33
C ASP A 1208 75.45 -28.51 45.58
N ALA A 1209 74.81 -28.26 46.73
CA ALA A 1209 75.25 -28.79 48.02
C ALA A 1209 74.32 -29.95 48.40
N ARG A 1210 74.95 -31.10 48.63
CA ARG A 1210 74.36 -32.43 48.80
C ARG A 1210 73.54 -32.61 50.08
N SER A 1211 72.52 -33.47 49.93
CA SER A 1211 72.06 -34.58 50.80
C SER A 1211 71.27 -34.33 52.10
N GLY A 1212 70.07 -34.94 52.12
CA GLY A 1212 69.35 -35.53 53.26
C GLY A 1212 68.13 -34.71 53.71
N ASP A 1213 66.89 -35.18 53.80
CA ASP A 1213 66.26 -36.49 53.58
C ASP A 1213 64.74 -36.27 53.43
N SER A 1214 64.06 -37.24 52.80
CA SER A 1214 62.61 -37.59 52.87
C SER A 1214 61.53 -36.60 52.40
N GLU A 1215 60.80 -36.99 51.35
CA GLU A 1215 59.39 -36.62 51.11
C GLU A 1215 58.48 -37.18 52.22
N PRO A 1216 57.29 -36.59 52.44
CA PRO A 1216 56.12 -37.17 51.80
C PRO A 1216 55.15 -36.14 51.16
N GLU A 1217 54.33 -36.66 50.26
CA GLU A 1217 53.20 -36.02 49.57
C GLU A 1217 52.30 -35.16 50.49
N GLY A 1218 51.84 -34.02 49.97
CA GLY A 1218 50.87 -33.17 50.64
C GLY A 1218 50.21 -32.16 49.69
N ASP A 1219 48.88 -32.18 49.70
CA ASP A 1219 47.93 -31.53 48.80
C ASP A 1219 48.11 -30.03 48.50
N LYS A 1220 47.67 -29.69 47.28
CA LYS A 1220 47.36 -28.31 46.86
C LYS A 1220 46.16 -27.79 47.64
N ASN A 1221 46.38 -26.87 48.58
CA ASN A 1221 45.61 -25.64 48.78
C ASN A 1221 46.02 -25.00 50.10
N THR A 1222 46.72 -23.87 50.07
CA THR A 1222 46.40 -22.74 50.95
C THR A 1222 47.12 -21.45 50.56
N SER A 1223 46.37 -20.37 50.75
CA SER A 1223 46.69 -18.96 50.69
C SER A 1223 47.96 -18.52 51.41
N ILE A 1224 48.72 -17.62 50.80
CA ILE A 1224 49.70 -16.77 51.49
C ILE A 1224 49.16 -15.34 51.53
N GLN A 1225 48.92 -14.85 52.77
CA GLN A 1225 48.64 -13.46 53.11
C GLN A 1225 49.86 -12.58 52.79
N LEU A 1226 49.64 -11.42 52.18
CA LEU A 1226 50.64 -10.37 52.02
C LEU A 1226 50.46 -9.32 53.12
N GLN A 1227 51.54 -9.13 53.87
CA GLN A 1227 51.72 -8.22 55.00
C GLN A 1227 51.61 -6.76 54.57
N GLU A 1228 50.78 -6.00 55.28
CA GLU A 1228 50.51 -4.58 55.07
C GLU A 1228 51.67 -3.73 55.64
N ILE A 1229 52.30 -2.87 54.81
CA ILE A 1229 53.29 -1.89 55.27
C ILE A 1229 52.56 -0.56 55.53
N ARG A 1230 52.68 -0.06 56.77
CA ARG A 1230 52.13 1.19 57.33
C ARG A 1230 52.30 2.41 56.43
N ARG A 1231 51.23 3.22 56.31
CA ARG A 1231 51.26 4.64 55.88
C ARG A 1231 51.73 5.55 57.04
N PRO A 1232 52.47 6.65 56.78
CA PRO A 1232 52.61 7.73 57.74
C PRO A 1232 51.37 8.64 57.75
N GLN A 1233 50.99 9.11 58.93
CA GLN A 1233 49.92 10.07 59.19
C GLN A 1233 50.24 11.47 58.62
N SER A 1234 49.24 12.10 58.01
CA SER A 1234 49.21 13.55 57.74
C SER A 1234 48.59 14.29 58.93
N PRO A 1235 49.06 15.51 59.28
CA PRO A 1235 48.53 16.28 60.38
C PRO A 1235 47.23 17.01 60.01
N THR A 1236 46.47 17.28 61.07
CA THR A 1236 45.15 17.89 61.18
C THR A 1236 45.14 19.41 60.94
N GLN A 1237 43.96 19.93 60.57
CA GLN A 1237 43.46 21.32 60.66
C GLN A 1237 44.10 22.32 59.66
N LEU A 1238 43.35 23.19 58.96
CA LEU A 1238 42.06 23.85 59.18
C LEU A 1238 41.35 24.10 57.84
#